data_AF-A0A3D1IAK1-F1
#
_entry.id   AF-A0A3D1IAK1-F1
#
_cell.length_a   1.000
_cell.length_b   1.000
_cell.length_c   1.000
_cell.angle_alpha   90.00
_cell.angle_beta   90.00
_cell.angle_gamma   90.00
#
_symmetry.space_group_name_H-M   'P 1'
#
loop_
_entity.id
_entity.type
_entity.pdbx_description
1 polymer ?
#
loop_
_entity_poly.entity_id
_entity_poly.type
_entity_poly.pdbx_seq_one_letter_code
_entity_poly.pdbx_strand_id
1 'polypeptide(L)'
;MKLSTALTTIGALAGAFAFGGPTNFAQKSVPIRAGVVLLDSQKIAAGNPQPANYAPFVWYNLDSNTTVKPAGWNIHNPRAMGSMTQAAYDRWVSLSSVVGGVVPPVGSTLTKRDAAYWEFRLATASDEMLADYDVLLVAAHGRVSLNPLEREKLRRFVDKGGVLWIDMTSAAGPNAPLGTSVDPINGLPLTVVENRTNLGLNSGFDPLHPLLSYPFGLTPENLNAMQSSNGLGLKALNLGDHGISGLAGILASLPGEYAFFNRVAGDNLGPVILSGHIGDGFVVVTSRGVATTLNRVLVGGSFAPNLQERALDPTFDRTFVSAAKLVVNMIHLPSGSRQFRQGARKTNSSPVDVNAPLLKRFNAELPLNPGSGNFIPPAVFKNLLVAVDDSRVYVFNARPGTDLDGDGVADEGIPDRSLGMRADLIWHSSALNGPISPPLCVEVPSGPFAGEQILVQEANGRIVAFRALTLDGAGRIVGSGSMAPLYTVQPPDGASVTDTSVEGRGPYAPTYHEGFVYVADTTSNNAGRLWVLNPGTGAKVSSANDWVIGKSGSPVMFTVGASPTVGYIPIADNSGGVDKVAYVVSRPNPANATPTGTASVTSIWIGAKGEKPVAFQVAGGTQLRVTLRCSQKGLSAYLPGAGNALGVRLTLVDAATGDPYTPAQMDAIFDGTVSQIAPGLLSFGLKSGASLDPNAVGVRVDYTIDWGQASASANAVRGNLFLPDDSTRSRRILDGVALGPEGIFYLTFGNSQGAGSLFAFREQG
;
A
#
# COMPACT_ATOMS: atom_id res chain seq x y z
N MET A 1 -19.00 65.04 -40.89
CA MET A 1 -17.91 64.40 -41.66
C MET A 1 -17.64 63.04 -41.02
N LYS A 2 -17.64 61.97 -41.83
CA LYS A 2 -17.56 60.56 -41.39
C LYS A 2 -16.11 60.09 -41.17
N LEU A 3 -16.02 58.87 -40.61
CA LEU A 3 -14.94 57.88 -40.44
C LEU A 3 -14.17 57.98 -39.11
N SER A 4 -14.13 57.01 -38.18
CA SER A 4 -14.23 55.52 -38.10
C SER A 4 -12.87 54.89 -37.77
N THR A 5 -12.71 54.34 -36.55
CA THR A 5 -12.22 52.96 -36.34
C THR A 5 -12.53 52.52 -34.90
N ALA A 6 -12.96 51.27 -34.76
CA ALA A 6 -13.44 50.65 -33.54
C ALA A 6 -12.31 50.01 -32.71
N LEU A 7 -12.47 49.94 -31.39
CA LEU A 7 -11.98 48.83 -30.58
C LEU A 7 -12.90 48.61 -29.38
N THR A 8 -13.64 47.51 -29.44
CA THR A 8 -14.59 47.04 -28.42
C THR A 8 -13.80 46.45 -27.25
N THR A 9 -14.00 47.00 -26.06
CA THR A 9 -13.43 46.50 -24.80
C THR A 9 -14.33 45.37 -24.28
N ILE A 10 -13.84 44.13 -24.31
CA ILE A 10 -14.42 43.01 -23.55
C ILE A 10 -13.87 43.13 -22.12
N GLY A 11 -14.75 43.47 -21.17
CA GLY A 11 -14.43 43.54 -19.75
C GLY A 11 -14.23 42.15 -19.17
N ALA A 12 -12.98 41.83 -18.82
CA ALA A 12 -12.62 40.64 -18.06
C ALA A 12 -13.07 40.80 -16.59
N LEU A 13 -14.04 39.98 -16.17
CA LEU A 13 -14.30 39.67 -14.77
C LEU A 13 -13.24 38.67 -14.29
N ALA A 14 -12.10 39.18 -13.83
CA ALA A 14 -11.13 38.41 -13.06
C ALA A 14 -11.59 38.38 -11.59
N GLY A 15 -12.34 37.34 -11.21
CA GLY A 15 -12.63 37.04 -9.82
C GLY A 15 -11.43 36.36 -9.16
N ALA A 16 -10.74 37.09 -8.29
CA ALA A 16 -9.68 36.55 -7.45
C ALA A 16 -10.24 35.57 -6.41
N PHE A 17 -10.03 34.27 -6.60
CA PHE A 17 -10.13 33.30 -5.51
C PHE A 17 -8.76 33.13 -4.86
N ALA A 18 -8.40 34.10 -4.02
CA ALA A 18 -7.32 33.97 -3.06
C ALA A 18 -7.94 33.52 -1.72
N PHE A 19 -8.04 32.21 -1.48
CA PHE A 19 -8.23 31.71 -0.10
C PHE A 19 -6.86 31.68 0.60
N GLY A 20 -6.40 32.85 1.01
CA GLY A 20 -5.41 32.99 2.09
C GLY A 20 -6.17 33.08 3.41
N GLY A 21 -6.41 31.95 4.06
CA GLY A 21 -6.90 31.92 5.44
C GLY A 21 -5.73 31.70 6.39
N PRO A 22 -5.39 32.65 7.28
CA PRO A 22 -4.41 32.42 8.33
C PRO A 22 -5.05 31.49 9.37
N THR A 23 -4.75 30.20 9.30
CA THR A 23 -5.03 29.27 10.39
C THR A 23 -3.92 29.44 11.42
N ASN A 24 -4.16 30.31 12.40
CA ASN A 24 -3.33 30.35 13.60
C ASN A 24 -3.64 29.10 14.42
N PHE A 25 -2.86 28.04 14.18
CA PHE A 25 -2.76 26.92 15.11
C PHE A 25 -2.11 27.43 16.40
N ALA A 26 -2.56 26.96 17.57
CA ALA A 26 -1.68 26.98 18.73
C ALA A 26 -0.37 26.31 18.28
N GLN A 27 0.77 27.02 18.35
CA GLN A 27 2.07 26.59 17.81
C GLN A 27 2.60 25.37 18.55
N LYS A 28 2.01 24.20 18.31
CA LYS A 28 2.55 22.91 18.69
C LYS A 28 3.30 22.37 17.48
N SER A 29 4.61 22.16 17.62
CA SER A 29 5.44 21.58 16.57
C SER A 29 5.00 20.14 16.31
N VAL A 30 4.68 19.82 15.06
CA VAL A 30 4.41 18.46 14.58
C VAL A 30 5.68 17.96 13.89
N PRO A 31 6.38 16.98 14.49
CA PRO A 31 7.55 16.37 13.85
C PRO A 31 7.12 15.51 12.65
N ILE A 32 7.76 15.71 11.50
CA ILE A 32 7.65 14.82 10.34
C ILE A 32 9.02 14.18 10.12
N ARG A 33 9.10 12.86 10.28
CA ARG A 33 10.36 12.11 10.25
C ARG A 33 10.62 11.61 8.84
N ALA A 34 11.52 12.28 8.12
CA ALA A 34 11.72 12.07 6.69
C ALA A 34 13.18 11.76 6.34
N GLY A 35 13.40 10.96 5.29
CA GLY A 35 14.74 10.61 4.80
C GLY A 35 14.79 10.36 3.30
N VAL A 36 15.99 10.37 2.72
CA VAL A 36 16.26 9.95 1.34
C VAL A 36 17.05 8.65 1.38
N VAL A 37 16.50 7.62 0.75
CA VAL A 37 17.09 6.28 0.72
C VAL A 37 18.29 6.28 -0.21
N LEU A 38 19.45 5.91 0.32
CA LEU A 38 20.67 5.69 -0.44
C LEU A 38 20.77 4.21 -0.81
N LEU A 39 20.72 3.93 -2.12
CA LEU A 39 20.81 2.59 -2.68
C LEU A 39 22.20 2.33 -3.28
N ASP A 40 22.81 1.20 -2.93
CA ASP A 40 24.14 0.86 -3.42
C ASP A 40 24.18 0.60 -4.94
N SER A 41 23.02 0.31 -5.56
CA SER A 41 22.88 0.14 -7.00
C SER A 41 22.91 1.45 -7.79
N GLN A 42 22.58 2.59 -7.16
CA GLN A 42 22.45 3.89 -7.83
C GLN A 42 23.80 4.62 -7.83
N LYS A 43 24.32 4.94 -9.02
CA LYS A 43 25.66 5.52 -9.20
C LYS A 43 25.64 6.61 -10.27
N ILE A 44 26.25 7.77 -9.99
CA ILE A 44 26.21 8.98 -10.85
C ILE A 44 27.01 8.85 -12.16
N ALA A 45 27.97 7.93 -12.28
CA ALA A 45 28.73 7.73 -13.50
C ALA A 45 29.26 6.30 -13.65
N ALA A 46 29.44 5.84 -14.89
CA ALA A 46 30.14 4.59 -15.17
C ALA A 46 31.59 4.68 -14.66
N GLY A 47 31.95 3.82 -13.70
CA GLY A 47 33.29 3.78 -13.10
C GLY A 47 33.44 4.47 -11.74
N ASN A 48 32.45 5.26 -11.27
CA ASN A 48 32.42 5.66 -9.87
C ASN A 48 31.68 4.56 -9.06
N PRO A 49 32.35 3.84 -8.15
CA PRO A 49 31.73 2.75 -7.41
C PRO A 49 30.76 3.22 -6.34
N GLN A 50 30.76 4.52 -5.98
CA GLN A 50 30.06 5.05 -4.83
C GLN A 50 28.56 5.22 -5.06
N PRO A 51 27.72 4.87 -4.06
CA PRO A 51 26.29 5.14 -4.09
C PRO A 51 26.00 6.64 -4.20
N ALA A 52 24.98 7.00 -4.97
CA ALA A 52 24.62 8.37 -5.26
C ALA A 52 23.19 8.73 -4.85
N ASN A 53 23.00 9.98 -4.44
CA ASN A 53 21.69 10.58 -4.19
C ASN A 53 21.39 11.64 -5.25
N TYR A 54 20.29 11.46 -5.99
CA TYR A 54 19.92 12.34 -7.09
C TYR A 54 18.94 13.46 -6.73
N ALA A 55 18.40 13.44 -5.51
CA ALA A 55 17.52 14.48 -5.00
C ALA A 55 17.74 14.72 -3.48
N PRO A 56 18.97 15.08 -3.05
CA PRO A 56 19.32 15.12 -1.63
C PRO A 56 18.60 16.21 -0.82
N PHE A 57 18.12 17.28 -1.45
CA PHE A 57 17.61 18.46 -0.74
C PHE A 57 16.09 18.62 -0.79
N VAL A 58 15.35 17.61 -1.24
CA VAL A 58 13.88 17.67 -1.33
C VAL A 58 13.24 18.05 0.00
N TRP A 59 13.63 17.37 1.09
CA TRP A 59 13.08 17.63 2.42
C TRP A 59 13.55 18.97 3.00
N TYR A 60 14.80 19.38 2.76
CA TYR A 60 15.31 20.70 3.15
C TYR A 60 14.56 21.83 2.45
N ASN A 61 14.34 21.70 1.14
CA ASN A 61 13.65 22.71 0.34
C ASN A 61 12.15 22.77 0.70
N LEU A 62 11.52 21.63 0.99
CA LEU A 62 10.14 21.59 1.48
C LEU A 62 10.03 22.20 2.88
N ASP A 63 10.97 21.91 3.78
CA ASP A 63 10.98 22.45 5.15
C ASP A 63 11.21 23.96 5.17
N SER A 64 11.98 24.50 4.24
CA SER A 64 12.23 25.94 4.10
C SER A 64 11.10 26.70 3.39
N ASN A 65 10.16 26.01 2.74
CA ASN A 65 9.04 26.65 2.06
C ASN A 65 7.90 27.00 3.05
N THR A 66 7.75 28.28 3.35
CA THR A 66 6.70 28.77 4.27
C THR A 66 5.34 28.98 3.61
N THR A 67 5.23 28.86 2.29
CA THR A 67 3.99 29.10 1.52
C THR A 67 3.09 27.86 1.48
N VAL A 68 3.67 26.67 1.37
CA VAL A 68 2.92 25.41 1.21
C VAL A 68 3.02 24.53 2.45
N LYS A 69 4.16 24.52 3.14
CA LYS A 69 4.33 23.72 4.34
C LYS A 69 3.43 24.27 5.46
N PRO A 70 2.63 23.42 6.13
CA PRO A 70 1.90 23.83 7.32
C PRO A 70 2.84 24.43 8.38
N ALA A 71 2.47 25.57 8.97
CA ALA A 71 3.33 26.33 9.87
C ALA A 71 3.80 25.56 11.11
N GLY A 72 3.03 24.57 11.57
CA GLY A 72 3.39 23.72 12.70
C GLY A 72 4.38 22.60 12.37
N TRP A 73 4.67 22.32 11.10
CA TRP A 73 5.50 21.18 10.71
C TRP A 73 6.99 21.45 10.84
N ASN A 74 7.71 20.47 11.40
CA ASN A 74 9.17 20.42 11.40
C ASN A 74 9.63 19.11 10.75
N ILE A 75 10.10 19.20 9.50
CA ILE A 75 10.60 18.05 8.75
C ILE A 75 12.06 17.85 9.12
N HIS A 76 12.43 16.66 9.57
CA HIS A 76 13.80 16.33 9.96
C HIS A 76 14.10 14.85 9.76
N ASN A 77 15.39 14.51 9.66
CA ASN A 77 15.82 13.12 9.67
C ASN A 77 16.02 12.65 11.13
N PRO A 78 15.23 11.69 11.65
CA PRO A 78 15.32 11.21 13.02
C PRO A 78 16.64 10.50 13.33
N ARG A 79 17.34 10.01 12.31
CA ARG A 79 18.64 9.35 12.41
C ARG A 79 19.73 10.12 11.66
N ALA A 80 19.58 11.43 11.58
CA ALA A 80 20.57 12.31 10.96
C ALA A 80 21.96 12.08 11.57
N MET A 81 22.97 12.04 10.71
CA MET A 81 24.35 12.07 11.15
C MET A 81 24.65 13.44 11.78
N GLY A 82 25.08 13.48 13.04
CA GLY A 82 25.36 14.75 13.74
C GLY A 82 26.66 15.42 13.29
N SER A 83 27.62 14.65 12.77
CA SER A 83 28.91 15.13 12.30
C SER A 83 29.44 14.28 11.15
N MET A 84 30.14 14.89 10.20
CA MET A 84 30.72 14.20 9.05
C MET A 84 31.64 13.06 9.49
N THR A 85 31.31 11.83 9.10
CA THR A 85 32.15 10.64 9.36
C THR A 85 33.18 10.45 8.24
N GLN A 86 34.25 9.69 8.51
CA GLN A 86 35.26 9.37 7.49
C GLN A 86 34.63 8.70 6.26
N ALA A 87 33.76 7.71 6.46
CA ALA A 87 33.10 7.00 5.36
C ALA A 87 32.20 7.93 4.51
N ALA A 88 31.47 8.84 5.15
CA ALA A 88 30.66 9.82 4.42
C ALA A 88 31.53 10.83 3.66
N TYR A 89 32.62 11.30 4.28
CA TYR A 89 33.59 12.20 3.66
C TYR A 89 34.23 11.56 2.42
N ASP A 90 34.76 10.35 2.53
CA ASP A 90 35.42 9.65 1.41
C ASP A 90 34.46 9.46 0.23
N ARG A 91 33.19 9.10 0.52
CA ARG A 91 32.14 8.98 -0.48
C ARG A 91 31.84 10.32 -1.15
N TRP A 92 31.62 11.38 -0.38
CA TRP A 92 31.30 12.70 -0.93
C TRP A 92 32.46 13.34 -1.66
N VAL A 93 33.70 13.13 -1.24
CA VAL A 93 34.90 13.56 -1.98
C VAL A 93 34.94 12.87 -3.34
N SER A 94 34.70 11.55 -3.38
CA SER A 94 34.61 10.80 -4.64
C SER A 94 33.49 11.35 -5.54
N LEU A 95 32.30 11.66 -5.00
CA LEU A 95 31.20 12.23 -5.78
C LEU A 95 31.48 13.66 -6.24
N SER A 96 32.10 14.49 -5.39
CA SER A 96 32.42 15.89 -5.71
C SER A 96 33.36 16.03 -6.90
N SER A 97 34.19 15.01 -7.18
CA SER A 97 35.01 14.97 -8.39
C SER A 97 34.17 14.91 -9.69
N VAL A 98 32.90 14.52 -9.60
CA VAL A 98 31.97 14.41 -10.72
C VAL A 98 30.94 15.55 -10.72
N VAL A 99 30.34 15.87 -9.57
CA VAL A 99 29.25 16.87 -9.46
C VAL A 99 29.70 18.26 -8.99
N GLY A 100 30.97 18.39 -8.60
CA GLY A 100 31.52 19.61 -8.00
C GLY A 100 31.05 19.84 -6.57
N GLY A 101 31.44 20.99 -6.01
CA GLY A 101 31.09 21.39 -4.64
C GLY A 101 32.18 21.12 -3.60
N VAL A 102 32.06 21.76 -2.44
CA VAL A 102 33.00 21.61 -1.32
C VAL A 102 32.42 20.62 -0.32
N VAL A 103 33.22 19.65 0.09
CA VAL A 103 32.85 18.65 1.10
C VAL A 103 33.37 19.11 2.47
N PRO A 104 32.52 19.19 3.51
CA PRO A 104 32.94 19.50 4.88
C PRO A 104 33.96 18.48 5.39
N PRO A 105 35.05 18.91 6.06
CA PRO A 105 36.01 17.99 6.67
C PRO A 105 35.36 17.04 7.69
N VAL A 106 35.99 15.89 7.92
CA VAL A 106 35.58 14.92 8.96
C VAL A 106 35.48 15.61 10.33
N GLY A 107 34.43 15.31 11.08
CA GLY A 107 34.12 15.92 12.38
C GLY A 107 33.33 17.22 12.31
N SER A 108 33.14 17.80 11.12
CA SER A 108 32.28 18.99 10.95
C SER A 108 30.83 18.66 11.32
N THR A 109 30.15 19.55 12.06
CA THR A 109 28.72 19.41 12.36
C THR A 109 27.90 19.46 11.09
N LEU A 110 27.01 18.48 10.91
CA LEU A 110 26.07 18.44 9.79
C LEU A 110 24.73 19.07 10.17
N THR A 111 24.11 19.70 9.19
CA THR A 111 22.86 20.44 9.29
C THR A 111 21.89 20.01 8.20
N LYS A 112 20.65 20.49 8.25
CA LYS A 112 19.66 20.26 7.17
C LYS A 112 20.13 20.75 5.79
N ARG A 113 21.16 21.59 5.69
CA ARG A 113 21.74 22.04 4.41
C ARG A 113 22.73 21.05 3.81
N ASP A 114 23.11 20.02 4.54
CA ASP A 114 24.13 19.07 4.12
C ASP A 114 23.44 17.79 3.64
N ALA A 115 23.79 17.29 2.46
CA ALA A 115 23.12 16.16 1.82
C ALA A 115 23.23 14.89 2.68
N ALA A 116 24.39 14.68 3.31
CA ALA A 116 24.63 13.58 4.24
C ALA A 116 23.68 13.57 5.44
N TYR A 117 23.10 14.71 5.82
CA TYR A 117 22.12 14.79 6.92
C TYR A 117 20.83 14.04 6.59
N TRP A 118 20.40 14.03 5.32
CA TRP A 118 19.12 13.46 4.90
C TRP A 118 19.21 11.99 4.48
N GLU A 119 20.41 11.47 4.31
CA GLU A 119 20.62 10.13 3.77
C GLU A 119 20.33 9.03 4.77
N PHE A 120 19.74 7.96 4.24
CA PHE A 120 19.46 6.73 4.96
C PHE A 120 19.93 5.54 4.11
N ARG A 121 21.01 4.87 4.54
CA ARG A 121 21.60 3.76 3.77
C ARG A 121 20.86 2.44 4.04
N LEU A 122 20.16 1.93 3.04
CA LEU A 122 19.28 0.77 3.17
C LEU A 122 20.03 -0.54 3.46
N ALA A 123 21.20 -0.73 2.85
CA ALA A 123 22.02 -1.93 3.00
C ALA A 123 22.36 -2.20 4.48
N THR A 124 22.71 -1.16 5.24
CA THR A 124 23.16 -1.25 6.65
C THR A 124 22.06 -0.95 7.66
N ALA A 125 20.85 -0.57 7.22
CA ALA A 125 19.76 -0.22 8.12
C ALA A 125 19.20 -1.42 8.90
N SER A 126 18.87 -1.24 10.18
CA SER A 126 18.04 -2.19 10.92
C SER A 126 16.55 -1.88 10.77
N ASP A 127 15.69 -2.84 11.14
CA ASP A 127 14.23 -2.67 11.11
C ASP A 127 13.74 -1.65 12.13
N GLU A 128 14.46 -1.46 13.25
CA GLU A 128 14.19 -0.41 14.23
C GLU A 128 14.50 0.97 13.65
N MET A 129 15.59 1.10 12.89
CA MET A 129 15.92 2.38 12.23
C MET A 129 14.85 2.77 11.21
N LEU A 130 14.32 1.80 10.45
CA LEU A 130 13.24 2.03 9.49
C LEU A 130 11.95 2.49 10.17
N ALA A 131 11.66 1.97 11.37
CA ALA A 131 10.44 2.30 12.11
C ALA A 131 10.39 3.74 12.65
N ASP A 132 11.53 4.43 12.69
CA ASP A 132 11.59 5.82 13.12
C ASP A 132 11.15 6.82 12.05
N TYR A 133 11.03 6.40 10.78
CA TYR A 133 10.62 7.27 9.69
C TYR A 133 9.11 7.22 9.46
N ASP A 134 8.53 8.35 9.03
CA ASP A 134 7.15 8.47 8.55
C ASP A 134 7.10 8.40 7.01
N VAL A 135 8.08 9.01 6.35
CA VAL A 135 8.18 9.10 4.89
C VAL A 135 9.61 8.90 4.40
N LEU A 136 9.78 8.05 3.38
CA LEU A 136 11.07 7.79 2.74
C LEU A 136 10.98 8.06 1.24
N LEU A 137 11.95 8.79 0.70
CA LEU A 137 12.10 9.04 -0.73
C LEU A 137 13.16 8.10 -1.33
N VAL A 138 12.79 7.34 -2.35
CA VAL A 138 13.71 6.71 -3.31
C VAL A 138 13.70 7.56 -4.58
N ALA A 139 14.71 8.41 -4.75
CA ALA A 139 14.92 9.15 -5.99
C ALA A 139 15.50 8.19 -7.03
N ALA A 140 14.64 7.37 -7.64
CA ALA A 140 14.98 6.30 -8.58
C ALA A 140 15.45 6.88 -9.91
N HIS A 141 16.69 7.39 -9.92
CA HIS A 141 17.41 7.92 -11.07
C HIS A 141 18.60 7.00 -11.37
N GLY A 142 18.85 6.65 -12.64
CA GLY A 142 19.84 5.64 -13.03
C GLY A 142 19.35 4.19 -12.83
N ARG A 143 20.23 3.29 -12.37
CA ARG A 143 19.89 1.87 -12.15
C ARG A 143 19.47 1.60 -10.71
N VAL A 144 18.24 1.11 -10.53
CA VAL A 144 17.74 0.62 -9.25
C VAL A 144 17.66 -0.90 -9.31
N SER A 145 18.39 -1.59 -8.45
CA SER A 145 18.37 -3.05 -8.31
C SER A 145 18.55 -3.38 -6.83
N LEU A 146 17.52 -3.93 -6.21
CA LEU A 146 17.45 -4.27 -4.80
C LEU A 146 17.65 -5.76 -4.62
N ASN A 147 18.51 -6.14 -3.68
CA ASN A 147 18.53 -7.51 -3.22
C ASN A 147 17.22 -7.84 -2.44
N PRO A 148 16.88 -9.12 -2.25
CA PRO A 148 15.65 -9.50 -1.55
C PRO A 148 15.49 -8.88 -0.15
N LEU A 149 16.59 -8.74 0.59
CA LEU A 149 16.58 -8.18 1.95
C LEU A 149 16.27 -6.68 1.94
N GLU A 150 16.89 -5.91 1.04
CA GLU A 150 16.64 -4.48 0.87
C GLU A 150 15.21 -4.19 0.43
N ARG A 151 14.71 -4.97 -0.54
CA ARG A 151 13.32 -4.87 -1.00
C ARG A 151 12.35 -5.12 0.15
N GLU A 152 12.64 -6.14 0.96
CA GLU A 152 11.82 -6.52 2.11
C GLU A 152 11.86 -5.47 3.22
N LYS A 153 13.01 -4.85 3.50
CA LYS A 153 13.13 -3.69 4.41
C LYS A 153 12.20 -2.55 4.00
N LEU A 154 12.21 -2.16 2.73
CA LEU A 154 11.31 -1.12 2.22
C LEU A 154 9.85 -1.55 2.29
N ARG A 155 9.54 -2.82 1.97
CA ARG A 155 8.20 -3.37 2.09
C ARG A 155 7.70 -3.31 3.54
N ARG A 156 8.51 -3.70 4.52
CA ARG A 156 8.20 -3.64 5.96
C ARG A 156 7.94 -2.21 6.42
N PHE A 157 8.73 -1.25 5.95
CA PHE A 157 8.50 0.17 6.25
C PHE A 157 7.09 0.62 5.80
N VAL A 158 6.69 0.26 4.58
CA VAL A 158 5.34 0.58 4.07
C VAL A 158 4.27 -0.17 4.86
N ASP A 159 4.47 -1.47 5.06
CA ASP A 159 3.54 -2.35 5.77
C ASP A 159 3.28 -1.87 7.22
N LYS A 160 4.26 -1.21 7.86
CA LYS A 160 4.15 -0.55 9.18
C LYS A 160 3.31 0.74 9.18
N GLY A 161 2.91 1.26 8.03
CA GLY A 161 2.21 2.56 7.91
C GLY A 161 3.03 3.69 7.30
N GLY A 162 4.28 3.42 6.87
CA GLY A 162 5.13 4.41 6.23
C GLY A 162 4.68 4.78 4.82
N VAL A 163 5.03 6.00 4.37
CA VAL A 163 4.86 6.43 2.98
C VAL A 163 6.18 6.29 2.24
N LEU A 164 6.27 5.33 1.31
CA LEU A 164 7.41 5.17 0.42
C LEU A 164 7.14 5.91 -0.88
N TRP A 165 7.80 7.05 -1.06
CA TRP A 165 7.74 7.81 -2.29
C TRP A 165 8.88 7.40 -3.23
N ILE A 166 8.54 6.95 -4.43
CA ILE A 166 9.49 6.55 -5.47
C ILE A 166 9.32 7.53 -6.62
N ASP A 167 10.31 8.39 -6.83
CA ASP A 167 10.31 9.32 -7.96
C ASP A 167 11.22 8.80 -9.07
N MET A 168 10.61 8.52 -10.22
CA MET A 168 11.27 8.00 -11.41
C MET A 168 11.46 9.14 -12.42
N THR A 169 12.63 9.19 -13.05
CA THR A 169 12.85 10.09 -14.18
C THR A 169 13.80 9.49 -15.21
N SER A 170 13.40 9.55 -16.48
CA SER A 170 14.28 9.32 -17.60
C SER A 170 15.28 10.47 -17.70
N ALA A 171 16.58 10.20 -17.62
CA ALA A 171 17.60 11.22 -17.86
C ALA A 171 17.63 11.58 -19.36
N ALA A 172 17.22 12.80 -19.70
CA ALA A 172 17.35 13.35 -21.04
C ALA A 172 18.66 14.15 -21.15
N GLY A 173 19.72 13.53 -21.69
CA GLY A 173 20.95 14.24 -22.02
C GLY A 173 21.99 13.34 -22.72
N PRO A 174 22.77 13.86 -23.68
CA PRO A 174 23.72 13.07 -24.47
C PRO A 174 24.90 12.48 -23.67
N ASN A 175 25.10 12.93 -22.42
CA ASN A 175 26.09 12.40 -21.48
C ASN A 175 25.46 11.90 -20.15
N ALA A 176 24.14 11.73 -20.10
CA ALA A 176 23.48 11.23 -18.90
C ALA A 176 23.71 9.72 -18.76
N PRO A 177 24.11 9.20 -17.57
CA PRO A 177 24.03 7.77 -17.31
C PRO A 177 22.58 7.34 -17.54
N LEU A 178 22.41 6.38 -18.45
CA LEU A 178 21.18 5.72 -18.88
C LEU A 178 19.94 6.04 -18.02
N GLY A 179 18.94 6.68 -18.64
CA GLY A 179 17.60 6.90 -18.08
C GLY A 179 17.01 5.63 -17.48
N THR A 180 16.13 5.78 -16.50
CA THR A 180 16.01 4.76 -15.45
C THR A 180 15.62 3.39 -15.97
N SER A 181 16.38 2.42 -15.48
CA SER A 181 16.15 1.01 -15.71
C SER A 181 16.03 0.38 -14.35
N VAL A 182 14.91 0.66 -13.65
CA VAL A 182 14.50 -0.19 -12.53
C VAL A 182 14.61 -1.63 -13.01
N ASP A 183 15.41 -2.41 -12.29
CA ASP A 183 15.71 -3.79 -12.65
C ASP A 183 14.38 -4.56 -12.70
N PRO A 184 14.02 -5.16 -13.85
CA PRO A 184 12.69 -5.74 -14.03
C PRO A 184 12.45 -6.94 -13.13
N ILE A 185 13.51 -7.62 -12.66
CA ILE A 185 13.39 -8.79 -11.79
C ILE A 185 13.78 -8.47 -10.34
N ASN A 186 14.67 -7.49 -10.13
CA ASN A 186 15.17 -7.11 -8.81
C ASN A 186 14.72 -5.71 -8.37
N GLY A 187 13.58 -5.26 -8.87
CA GLY A 187 13.10 -3.90 -8.65
C GLY A 187 12.51 -3.64 -7.25
N LEU A 188 11.55 -2.73 -7.25
CA LEU A 188 10.87 -2.14 -6.10
C LEU A 188 9.99 -3.15 -5.34
N PRO A 189 9.49 -2.81 -4.14
CA PRO A 189 8.57 -3.67 -3.37
C PRO A 189 7.27 -4.04 -4.10
N LEU A 190 6.79 -3.17 -4.98
CA LEU A 190 5.73 -3.43 -5.95
C LEU A 190 6.28 -3.12 -7.34
N THR A 191 6.10 -4.05 -8.27
CA THR A 191 6.67 -3.93 -9.61
C THR A 191 5.95 -2.88 -10.46
N VAL A 192 6.71 -1.87 -10.88
CA VAL A 192 6.33 -0.87 -11.88
C VAL A 192 7.58 -0.46 -12.65
N VAL A 193 7.42 -0.15 -13.93
CA VAL A 193 8.53 0.31 -14.79
C VAL A 193 8.17 1.59 -15.51
N GLU A 194 9.18 2.35 -15.91
CA GLU A 194 8.97 3.45 -16.86
C GLU A 194 8.48 2.87 -18.18
N ASN A 195 7.51 3.55 -18.76
CA ASN A 195 7.09 3.26 -20.10
C ASN A 195 8.23 3.61 -21.08
N ARG A 196 8.55 2.71 -22.00
CA ARG A 196 9.59 2.90 -23.03
C ARG A 196 9.02 2.92 -24.45
N THR A 197 7.75 2.58 -24.58
CA THR A 197 7.03 2.50 -25.85
C THR A 197 5.75 3.30 -25.68
N ASN A 198 5.58 4.40 -26.41
CA ASN A 198 4.36 5.18 -26.29
C ASN A 198 3.16 4.38 -26.86
N LEU A 199 2.54 3.56 -26.01
CA LEU A 199 1.43 2.69 -26.36
C LEU A 199 0.09 3.45 -26.49
N GLY A 200 0.07 4.77 -26.28
CA GLY A 200 -1.17 5.55 -26.27
C GLY A 200 -2.08 5.11 -25.13
N LEU A 201 -1.58 5.18 -23.89
CA LEU A 201 -2.39 4.85 -22.71
C LEU A 201 -3.42 5.98 -22.50
N ASN A 202 -4.69 5.64 -22.26
CA ASN A 202 -5.75 6.63 -22.01
C ASN A 202 -5.29 7.67 -20.98
N SER A 203 -5.55 8.96 -21.14
CA SER A 203 -5.35 9.94 -20.05
C SER A 203 -6.31 9.63 -18.88
N GLY A 204 -5.93 9.96 -17.65
CA GLY A 204 -6.81 9.78 -16.50
C GLY A 204 -6.37 10.63 -15.33
N PHE A 205 -7.35 11.22 -14.65
CA PHE A 205 -7.17 12.09 -13.51
C PHE A 205 -8.29 11.78 -12.52
N ASP A 206 -7.92 11.39 -11.31
CA ASP A 206 -8.87 11.13 -10.22
C ASP A 206 -8.87 12.32 -9.23
N PRO A 207 -9.79 13.27 -9.36
CA PRO A 207 -9.85 14.45 -8.49
C PRO A 207 -10.18 14.10 -7.04
N LEU A 208 -10.75 12.92 -6.76
CA LEU A 208 -11.19 12.53 -5.42
C LEU A 208 -10.09 11.84 -4.62
N HIS A 209 -9.06 11.31 -5.29
CA HIS A 209 -7.93 10.67 -4.61
C HIS A 209 -7.28 11.64 -3.61
N PRO A 210 -6.96 11.23 -2.36
CA PRO A 210 -6.40 12.14 -1.35
C PRO A 210 -5.11 12.82 -1.78
N LEU A 211 -4.29 12.16 -2.62
CA LEU A 211 -3.10 12.79 -3.21
C LEU A 211 -3.40 14.04 -4.04
N LEU A 212 -4.60 14.17 -4.59
CA LEU A 212 -5.03 15.31 -5.41
C LEU A 212 -6.05 16.21 -4.71
N SER A 213 -6.70 15.73 -3.65
CA SER A 213 -7.79 16.46 -2.98
C SER A 213 -7.47 16.94 -1.56
N TYR A 214 -6.44 16.41 -0.88
CA TYR A 214 -6.23 16.70 0.54
C TYR A 214 -4.75 16.70 1.00
N PRO A 215 -4.31 17.73 1.76
CA PRO A 215 -5.05 18.94 2.14
C PRO A 215 -5.20 19.97 1.01
N PHE A 216 -4.41 19.86 -0.06
CA PHE A 216 -4.46 20.78 -1.19
C PHE A 216 -5.16 20.15 -2.40
N GLY A 217 -6.09 20.87 -3.01
CA GLY A 217 -6.61 20.54 -4.33
C GLY A 217 -5.55 20.77 -5.41
N LEU A 218 -5.28 19.76 -6.24
CA LEU A 218 -4.37 19.82 -7.38
C LEU A 218 -5.18 19.73 -8.69
N THR A 219 -4.94 20.69 -9.59
CA THR A 219 -5.56 20.70 -10.92
C THR A 219 -4.66 20.04 -11.96
N PRO A 220 -5.19 19.70 -13.16
CA PRO A 220 -4.37 19.25 -14.29
C PRO A 220 -3.22 20.21 -14.63
N GLU A 221 -3.40 21.52 -14.48
CA GLU A 221 -2.32 22.49 -14.69
C GLU A 221 -1.22 22.37 -13.64
N ASN A 222 -1.55 22.02 -12.38
CA ASN A 222 -0.53 21.75 -11.37
C ASN A 222 0.26 20.50 -11.72
N LEU A 223 -0.42 19.45 -12.19
CA LEU A 223 0.19 18.18 -12.59
C LEU A 223 1.13 18.34 -13.78
N ASN A 224 0.81 19.21 -14.73
CA ASN A 224 1.71 19.55 -15.83
C ASN A 224 2.86 20.44 -15.36
N ALA A 225 2.59 21.40 -14.49
CA ALA A 225 3.61 22.35 -14.03
C ALA A 225 4.70 21.69 -13.18
N MET A 226 4.42 20.61 -12.43
CA MET A 226 5.38 19.98 -11.50
C MET A 226 6.42 19.07 -12.17
N GLN A 227 6.27 18.77 -13.46
CA GLN A 227 7.15 17.85 -14.19
C GLN A 227 8.48 18.52 -14.54
N SER A 228 9.59 17.79 -14.36
CA SER A 228 10.94 18.25 -14.74
C SER A 228 11.45 17.62 -16.05
N SER A 229 10.71 16.66 -16.62
CA SER A 229 11.05 16.02 -17.89
C SER A 229 9.80 15.68 -18.70
N ASN A 230 9.96 15.54 -20.02
CA ASN A 230 8.89 15.10 -20.93
C ASN A 230 8.94 13.59 -21.18
N GLY A 231 9.47 12.82 -20.22
CA GLY A 231 9.58 11.36 -20.32
C GLY A 231 8.21 10.68 -20.43
N LEU A 232 8.18 9.43 -20.88
CA LEU A 232 6.94 8.64 -20.85
C LEU A 232 6.53 8.36 -19.39
N GLY A 233 5.25 7.99 -19.19
CA GLY A 233 4.72 7.66 -17.87
C GLY A 233 5.18 6.29 -17.36
N LEU A 234 4.38 5.68 -16.49
CA LEU A 234 4.61 4.40 -15.83
C LEU A 234 3.75 3.31 -16.47
N LYS A 235 4.19 2.05 -16.41
CA LYS A 235 3.39 0.90 -16.87
C LYS A 235 3.68 -0.38 -16.11
N ALA A 236 2.83 -1.38 -16.34
CA ALA A 236 3.08 -2.76 -15.94
C ALA A 236 4.36 -3.30 -16.59
N LEU A 237 5.08 -4.16 -15.87
CA LEU A 237 6.22 -4.87 -16.41
C LEU A 237 5.78 -5.81 -17.54
N ASN A 238 6.36 -5.64 -18.73
CA ASN A 238 6.31 -6.63 -19.79
C ASN A 238 7.70 -7.25 -19.95
N LEU A 239 7.83 -8.53 -19.61
CA LEU A 239 9.10 -9.25 -19.68
C LEU A 239 9.68 -9.30 -21.11
N GLY A 240 8.83 -9.24 -22.13
CA GLY A 240 9.26 -9.19 -23.54
C GLY A 240 10.03 -7.92 -23.89
N ASP A 241 9.65 -6.77 -23.32
CA ASP A 241 10.34 -5.49 -23.54
C ASP A 241 11.79 -5.49 -23.01
N HIS A 242 12.11 -6.46 -22.15
CA HIS A 242 13.42 -6.66 -21.54
C HIS A 242 14.15 -7.89 -22.08
N GLY A 243 13.62 -8.57 -23.10
CA GLY A 243 14.25 -9.75 -23.71
C GLY A 243 14.25 -11.00 -22.83
N ILE A 244 13.39 -11.05 -21.80
CA ILE A 244 13.33 -12.11 -20.79
C ILE A 244 11.94 -12.77 -20.72
N SER A 245 11.19 -12.77 -21.83
CA SER A 245 9.86 -13.40 -21.91
C SER A 245 9.90 -14.89 -21.56
N GLY A 246 11.03 -15.55 -21.78
CA GLY A 246 11.26 -16.94 -21.37
C GLY A 246 11.05 -17.14 -19.87
N LEU A 247 11.30 -16.13 -19.01
CA LEU A 247 11.23 -16.27 -17.56
C LEU A 247 9.81 -16.14 -16.96
N ALA A 248 8.77 -16.04 -17.80
CA ALA A 248 7.43 -15.67 -17.36
C ALA A 248 6.80 -16.59 -16.30
N GLY A 249 7.12 -17.89 -16.31
CA GLY A 249 6.62 -18.84 -15.31
C GLY A 249 7.29 -18.72 -13.95
N ILE A 250 8.60 -18.48 -13.90
CA ILE A 250 9.36 -18.37 -12.64
C ILE A 250 9.31 -16.97 -12.02
N LEU A 251 8.85 -15.97 -12.79
CA LEU A 251 8.62 -14.59 -12.38
C LEU A 251 7.13 -14.22 -12.48
N ALA A 252 6.25 -15.20 -12.27
CA ALA A 252 4.82 -15.10 -12.54
C ALA A 252 4.14 -13.92 -11.84
N SER A 253 4.57 -13.60 -10.61
CA SER A 253 3.97 -12.51 -9.83
C SER A 253 4.28 -11.11 -10.38
N LEU A 254 5.48 -10.88 -10.95
CA LEU A 254 5.98 -9.52 -11.20
C LEU A 254 5.08 -8.70 -12.14
N PRO A 255 4.63 -9.21 -13.30
CA PRO A 255 3.73 -8.43 -14.15
C PRO A 255 2.39 -8.16 -13.47
N GLY A 256 1.92 -9.11 -12.64
CA GLY A 256 0.65 -9.04 -11.94
C GLY A 256 0.64 -8.04 -10.78
N GLU A 257 1.78 -7.73 -10.17
CA GLU A 257 1.88 -6.77 -9.05
C GLU A 257 1.43 -5.35 -9.44
N TYR A 258 1.48 -4.99 -10.73
CA TYR A 258 0.98 -3.69 -11.20
C TYR A 258 -0.52 -3.52 -10.93
N ALA A 259 -1.26 -4.62 -10.83
CA ALA A 259 -2.68 -4.65 -10.46
C ALA A 259 -2.97 -4.10 -9.05
N PHE A 260 -1.93 -3.87 -8.23
CA PHE A 260 -2.03 -3.29 -6.89
C PHE A 260 -1.89 -1.76 -6.87
N PHE A 261 -1.62 -1.12 -8.01
CA PHE A 261 -1.50 0.34 -8.12
C PHE A 261 -2.77 0.99 -8.65
N ASN A 262 -3.33 1.91 -7.88
CA ASN A 262 -4.33 2.85 -8.34
C ASN A 262 -3.67 3.90 -9.22
N ARG A 263 -4.31 4.18 -10.35
CA ARG A 263 -3.89 5.26 -11.22
C ARG A 263 -4.51 6.57 -10.76
N VAL A 264 -3.68 7.45 -10.24
CA VAL A 264 -4.12 8.74 -9.67
C VAL A 264 -4.14 9.82 -10.74
N ALA A 265 -3.06 9.91 -11.53
CA ALA A 265 -2.96 10.87 -12.62
C ALA A 265 -2.13 10.31 -13.78
N GLY A 266 -2.41 10.75 -15.00
CA GLY A 266 -1.66 10.44 -16.19
C GLY A 266 -2.23 11.08 -17.45
N ASP A 267 -1.42 11.07 -18.50
CA ASP A 267 -1.79 11.59 -19.81
C ASP A 267 -1.69 10.47 -20.86
N ASN A 268 -1.67 10.86 -22.14
CA ASN A 268 -1.56 9.96 -23.28
C ASN A 268 -0.22 9.20 -23.34
N LEU A 269 0.81 9.63 -22.60
CA LEU A 269 2.11 8.96 -22.52
C LEU A 269 2.18 7.96 -21.35
N GLY A 270 1.14 7.92 -20.51
CA GLY A 270 0.98 6.97 -19.41
C GLY A 270 0.62 7.63 -18.07
N PRO A 271 0.29 6.80 -17.06
CA PRO A 271 0.26 7.20 -15.66
C PRO A 271 1.51 7.96 -15.23
N VAL A 272 1.36 9.10 -14.56
CA VAL A 272 2.48 9.86 -13.98
C VAL A 272 2.48 9.85 -12.46
N ILE A 273 1.35 9.50 -11.84
CA ILE A 273 1.23 9.26 -10.40
C ILE A 273 0.44 7.96 -10.20
N LEU A 274 1.04 7.04 -9.46
CA LEU A 274 0.42 5.81 -8.98
C LEU A 274 0.45 5.77 -7.45
N SER A 275 -0.57 5.15 -6.85
CA SER A 275 -0.59 4.86 -5.42
C SER A 275 -0.93 3.39 -5.20
N GLY A 276 -0.12 2.68 -4.42
CA GLY A 276 -0.35 1.30 -4.01
C GLY A 276 -0.43 1.20 -2.50
N HIS A 277 -1.28 0.31 -1.99
CA HIS A 277 -1.46 0.10 -0.56
C HIS A 277 -0.85 -1.25 -0.13
N ILE A 278 0.04 -1.24 0.86
CA ILE A 278 0.65 -2.44 1.45
C ILE A 278 0.52 -2.33 2.97
N GLY A 279 -0.11 -3.32 3.60
CA GLY A 279 -0.33 -3.30 5.04
C GLY A 279 -1.18 -2.11 5.47
N ASP A 280 -0.60 -1.21 6.25
CA ASP A 280 -1.23 0.02 6.73
C ASP A 280 -0.66 1.29 6.07
N GLY A 281 0.27 1.17 5.12
CA GLY A 281 0.94 2.31 4.48
C GLY A 281 0.84 2.32 2.95
N PHE A 282 1.56 3.27 2.34
CA PHE A 282 1.42 3.58 0.91
C PHE A 282 2.76 3.59 0.19
N VAL A 283 2.77 3.01 -1.02
CA VAL A 283 3.78 3.27 -2.04
C VAL A 283 3.21 4.32 -3.00
N VAL A 284 3.87 5.45 -3.13
CA VAL A 284 3.53 6.48 -4.12
C VAL A 284 4.62 6.52 -5.16
N VAL A 285 4.26 6.29 -6.42
CA VAL A 285 5.23 6.32 -7.53
C VAL A 285 4.90 7.50 -8.42
N THR A 286 5.87 8.41 -8.55
CA THR A 286 5.79 9.53 -9.49
C THR A 286 6.77 9.32 -10.62
N SER A 287 6.41 9.79 -11.81
CA SER A 287 7.32 9.87 -12.96
C SER A 287 7.62 11.33 -13.31
N ARG A 288 8.57 11.54 -14.22
CA ARG A 288 8.96 12.86 -14.74
C ARG A 288 9.57 13.80 -13.70
N GLY A 289 10.19 13.24 -12.67
CA GLY A 289 11.11 13.96 -11.79
C GLY A 289 10.45 14.99 -10.86
N VAL A 290 9.41 14.61 -10.12
CA VAL A 290 8.79 15.50 -9.13
C VAL A 290 9.79 15.85 -8.01
N ALA A 291 10.61 14.90 -7.58
CA ALA A 291 11.69 15.13 -6.62
C ALA A 291 12.78 16.02 -7.23
N THR A 292 13.07 15.86 -8.53
CA THR A 292 13.99 16.76 -9.25
C THR A 292 13.48 18.20 -9.23
N THR A 293 12.18 18.40 -9.46
CA THR A 293 11.53 19.72 -9.38
C THR A 293 11.69 20.37 -8.01
N LEU A 294 11.55 19.60 -6.93
CA LEU A 294 11.75 20.10 -5.55
C LEU A 294 13.23 20.29 -5.20
N ASN A 295 14.13 19.55 -5.85
CA ASN A 295 15.56 19.59 -5.58
C ASN A 295 16.30 20.67 -6.40
N ARG A 296 15.73 21.20 -7.49
CA ARG A 296 16.44 22.06 -8.45
C ARG A 296 16.80 23.45 -7.92
N VAL A 297 17.78 24.03 -8.58
CA VAL A 297 18.26 25.40 -8.37
C VAL A 297 18.41 26.14 -9.69
N LEU A 298 18.50 27.46 -9.62
CA LEU A 298 18.73 28.32 -10.78
C LEU A 298 20.22 28.71 -10.83
N VAL A 299 20.93 28.23 -11.86
CA VAL A 299 22.36 28.52 -12.07
C VAL A 299 22.53 29.06 -13.48
N GLY A 300 23.08 30.28 -13.61
CA GLY A 300 23.30 30.89 -14.93
C GLY A 300 22.02 31.08 -15.75
N GLY A 301 20.86 31.29 -15.09
CA GLY A 301 19.57 31.45 -15.75
C GLY A 301 18.91 30.16 -16.24
N SER A 302 19.53 29.00 -15.98
CA SER A 302 18.98 27.67 -16.32
C SER A 302 18.74 26.84 -15.05
N PHE A 303 17.73 25.97 -15.09
CA PHE A 303 17.47 25.04 -14.00
C PHE A 303 18.51 23.90 -14.02
N ALA A 304 19.14 23.68 -12.87
CA ALA A 304 20.12 22.61 -12.67
C ALA A 304 19.75 21.73 -11.46
N PRO A 305 20.10 20.43 -11.47
CA PRO A 305 19.89 19.57 -10.31
C PRO A 305 20.88 19.94 -9.18
N ASN A 306 20.40 19.97 -7.93
CA ASN A 306 21.21 20.27 -6.76
C ASN A 306 21.81 18.98 -6.19
N LEU A 307 22.99 18.60 -6.68
CA LEU A 307 23.63 17.30 -6.39
C LEU A 307 24.88 17.42 -5.51
N GLN A 308 25.26 18.63 -5.11
CA GLN A 308 26.45 18.87 -4.29
C GLN A 308 26.21 18.40 -2.85
N GLU A 309 27.28 18.24 -2.07
CA GLU A 309 27.15 17.91 -0.64
C GLU A 309 26.42 19.01 0.12
N ARG A 310 26.71 20.28 -0.19
CA ARG A 310 26.07 21.43 0.47
C ARG A 310 25.01 22.09 -0.42
N ALA A 311 23.84 22.33 0.17
CA ALA A 311 22.70 22.88 -0.54
C ALA A 311 22.95 24.30 -1.07
N LEU A 312 22.77 24.46 -2.38
CA LEU A 312 22.54 25.75 -3.02
C LEU A 312 21.12 26.27 -2.76
N ASP A 313 20.88 27.55 -3.03
CA ASP A 313 19.59 28.19 -2.74
C ASP A 313 18.47 27.67 -3.67
N PRO A 314 17.35 27.17 -3.10
CA PRO A 314 16.28 26.56 -3.88
C PRO A 314 15.50 27.57 -4.71
N THR A 315 14.87 27.09 -5.78
CA THR A 315 13.98 27.93 -6.60
C THR A 315 12.50 27.67 -6.28
N PHE A 316 11.86 28.62 -5.60
CA PHE A 316 10.45 28.56 -5.20
C PHE A 316 9.51 29.22 -6.22
N ASP A 317 9.37 28.62 -7.40
CA ASP A 317 8.46 29.08 -8.45
C ASP A 317 7.12 28.29 -8.46
N ARG A 318 6.26 28.56 -9.44
CA ARG A 318 4.95 27.88 -9.60
C ARG A 318 5.10 26.35 -9.70
N THR A 319 6.14 25.89 -10.38
CA THR A 319 6.44 24.46 -10.57
C THR A 319 6.85 23.81 -9.25
N PHE A 320 7.71 24.47 -8.46
CA PHE A 320 8.03 24.04 -7.10
C PHE A 320 6.77 23.96 -6.23
N VAL A 321 5.95 25.01 -6.21
CA VAL A 321 4.72 25.07 -5.39
C VAL A 321 3.76 23.94 -5.74
N SER A 322 3.62 23.60 -7.03
CA SER A 322 2.76 22.50 -7.48
C SER A 322 3.28 21.15 -6.98
N ALA A 323 4.59 20.89 -7.09
CA ALA A 323 5.21 19.67 -6.56
C ALA A 323 5.12 19.60 -5.02
N ALA A 324 5.33 20.72 -4.33
CA ALA A 324 5.30 20.79 -2.87
C ALA A 324 3.90 20.47 -2.32
N LYS A 325 2.84 20.94 -2.98
CA LYS A 325 1.45 20.61 -2.63
C LYS A 325 1.20 19.10 -2.70
N LEU A 326 1.66 18.46 -3.78
CA LEU A 326 1.56 17.00 -3.92
C LEU A 326 2.27 16.27 -2.78
N VAL A 327 3.51 16.67 -2.43
CA VAL A 327 4.25 16.01 -1.34
C VAL A 327 3.61 16.25 0.02
N VAL A 328 3.02 17.41 0.28
CA VAL A 328 2.23 17.63 1.51
C VAL A 328 0.99 16.72 1.54
N ASN A 329 0.32 16.52 0.40
CA ASN A 329 -0.77 15.54 0.29
C ASN A 329 -0.28 14.11 0.52
N MET A 330 0.90 13.73 0.01
CA MET A 330 1.51 12.41 0.26
C MET A 330 1.75 12.17 1.75
N ILE A 331 2.28 13.14 2.49
CA ILE A 331 2.51 13.01 3.95
C ILE A 331 1.18 12.84 4.70
N HIS A 332 0.09 13.44 4.21
CA HIS A 332 -1.24 13.27 4.78
C HIS A 332 -1.99 12.03 4.29
N LEU A 333 -1.47 11.28 3.30
CA LEU A 333 -2.17 10.16 2.69
C LEU A 333 -2.67 9.13 3.73
N PRO A 334 -1.87 8.71 4.75
CA PRO A 334 -2.34 7.81 5.80
C PRO A 334 -3.47 8.39 6.68
N SER A 335 -3.69 9.71 6.64
CA SER A 335 -4.73 10.39 7.42
C SER A 335 -6.05 10.62 6.66
N GLY A 336 -6.05 10.47 5.33
CA GLY A 336 -7.16 10.82 4.44
C GLY A 336 -8.28 9.76 4.35
N SER A 337 -7.99 8.52 4.76
CA SER A 337 -8.98 7.45 4.93
C SER A 337 -8.99 7.04 6.39
N ARG A 338 -10.02 7.44 7.15
CA ARG A 338 -10.15 7.08 8.57
C ARG A 338 -11.38 6.19 8.74
N GLN A 339 -11.13 4.92 9.00
CA GLN A 339 -12.03 4.02 9.71
C GLN A 339 -11.31 3.50 10.95
N PHE A 340 -12.07 3.23 12.02
CA PHE A 340 -11.51 2.59 13.21
C PHE A 340 -10.84 1.27 12.81
N ARG A 341 -9.53 1.16 13.00
CA ARG A 341 -8.73 -0.04 12.66
C ARG A 341 -8.89 -0.47 11.19
N GLN A 342 -8.88 0.49 10.27
CA GLN A 342 -9.05 0.24 8.83
C GLN A 342 -7.95 -0.66 8.24
N GLY A 343 -6.71 -0.46 8.70
CA GLY A 343 -5.54 -1.19 8.24
C GLY A 343 -5.70 -2.70 8.35
N ALA A 344 -5.03 -3.45 7.47
CA ALA A 344 -5.09 -4.90 7.51
C ALA A 344 -4.50 -5.46 8.82
N ARG A 345 -3.57 -4.72 9.43
CA ARG A 345 -2.97 -5.04 10.73
C ARG A 345 -3.77 -4.52 11.92
N LYS A 346 -4.86 -3.80 11.69
CA LYS A 346 -5.72 -3.20 12.73
C LYS A 346 -4.95 -2.30 13.72
N THR A 347 -3.79 -1.76 13.31
CA THR A 347 -3.06 -0.81 14.15
C THR A 347 -3.83 0.51 14.21
N ASN A 348 -3.89 1.12 15.40
CA ASN A 348 -4.69 2.32 15.65
C ASN A 348 -3.79 3.56 15.82
N SER A 349 -2.79 3.71 14.95
CA SER A 349 -1.87 4.84 14.97
C SER A 349 -1.95 5.64 13.67
N SER A 350 -2.11 6.95 13.77
CA SER A 350 -1.89 7.89 12.67
C SER A 350 -0.67 8.74 12.99
N PRO A 351 0.27 8.96 12.06
CA PRO A 351 1.41 9.84 12.28
C PRO A 351 1.00 11.31 12.39
N VAL A 352 -0.21 11.67 11.93
CA VAL A 352 -0.73 13.04 11.96
C VAL A 352 -1.88 13.16 12.97
N ASP A 353 -1.59 13.86 14.06
CA ASP A 353 -2.58 14.21 15.09
C ASP A 353 -3.49 15.33 14.57
N VAL A 354 -4.81 15.12 14.63
CA VAL A 354 -5.80 16.13 14.20
C VAL A 354 -6.17 16.95 15.43
N ASN A 355 -5.60 18.14 15.53
CA ASN A 355 -5.73 19.00 16.71
C ASN A 355 -7.06 19.80 16.74
N ALA A 356 -7.48 20.14 17.97
CA ALA A 356 -8.76 20.74 18.36
C ALA A 356 -8.74 22.30 18.36
N PRO A 357 -9.91 22.99 18.44
CA PRO A 357 -11.27 22.44 18.53
C PRO A 357 -11.82 22.01 17.17
N LEU A 358 -12.28 20.75 17.12
CA LEU A 358 -13.07 20.25 16.01
C LEU A 358 -14.44 20.93 16.07
N LEU A 359 -14.70 21.84 15.14
CA LEU A 359 -16.04 22.40 14.97
C LEU A 359 -16.95 21.31 14.40
N LYS A 360 -18.15 21.16 14.96
CA LYS A 360 -19.18 20.26 14.42
C LYS A 360 -19.57 20.76 13.03
N ARG A 361 -19.00 20.14 12.00
CA ARG A 361 -19.19 20.52 10.59
C ARG A 361 -20.37 19.81 9.92
N PHE A 362 -20.81 18.68 10.48
CA PHE A 362 -21.81 17.80 9.89
C PHE A 362 -22.70 17.17 10.96
N ASN A 363 -23.97 16.91 10.62
CA ASN A 363 -24.92 16.12 11.41
C ASN A 363 -25.91 15.44 10.45
N ALA A 364 -25.86 14.12 10.33
CA ALA A 364 -26.94 13.34 9.73
C ALA A 364 -27.83 12.80 10.85
N GLU A 365 -29.14 12.99 10.75
CA GLU A 365 -30.14 12.44 11.67
C GLU A 365 -30.39 10.96 11.38
N LEU A 366 -29.34 10.15 11.40
CA LEU A 366 -29.45 8.70 11.37
C LEU A 366 -29.57 8.17 12.82
N PRO A 367 -30.33 7.09 13.08
CA PRO A 367 -30.46 6.48 14.40
C PRO A 367 -29.19 5.69 14.80
N LEU A 368 -28.01 6.27 14.60
CA LEU A 368 -26.73 5.70 14.98
C LEU A 368 -26.45 6.12 16.43
N ASN A 369 -26.47 5.17 17.36
CA ASN A 369 -26.18 5.43 18.78
C ASN A 369 -24.80 4.87 19.17
N PRO A 370 -23.75 5.70 19.27
CA PRO A 370 -22.41 5.29 19.70
C PRO A 370 -22.34 4.68 21.09
N GLY A 371 -23.36 4.91 21.94
CA GLY A 371 -23.46 4.33 23.28
C GLY A 371 -24.10 2.94 23.31
N SER A 372 -24.55 2.41 22.16
CA SER A 372 -25.10 1.05 22.07
C SER A 372 -23.99 0.02 21.86
N GLY A 373 -24.09 -1.15 22.50
CA GLY A 373 -23.12 -2.26 22.33
C GLY A 373 -23.10 -2.89 20.93
N ASN A 374 -23.96 -2.41 20.01
CA ASN A 374 -24.07 -2.84 18.61
C ASN A 374 -23.80 -1.68 17.65
N PHE A 375 -23.12 -0.61 18.10
CA PHE A 375 -22.78 0.51 17.24
C PHE A 375 -21.85 0.07 16.10
N ILE A 376 -22.25 0.40 14.87
CA ILE A 376 -21.46 0.18 13.65
C ILE A 376 -20.72 1.48 13.33
N PRO A 377 -19.37 1.52 13.43
CA PRO A 377 -18.61 2.74 13.16
C PRO A 377 -18.69 3.11 11.67
N PRO A 378 -18.91 4.40 11.34
CA PRO A 378 -18.83 4.87 9.96
C PRO A 378 -17.38 4.89 9.46
N ALA A 379 -17.21 4.97 8.14
CA ALA A 379 -15.92 5.11 7.48
C ALA A 379 -15.84 6.44 6.73
N VAL A 380 -14.68 7.11 6.77
CA VAL A 380 -14.37 8.26 5.90
C VAL A 380 -13.45 7.80 4.79
N PHE A 381 -13.86 8.02 3.53
CA PHE A 381 -13.17 7.53 2.34
C PHE A 381 -13.31 8.51 1.17
N LYS A 382 -12.20 9.04 0.63
CA LYS A 382 -12.18 10.02 -0.49
C LYS A 382 -13.19 11.19 -0.34
N ASN A 383 -13.17 11.87 0.82
CA ASN A 383 -14.15 12.92 1.18
C ASN A 383 -15.62 12.44 1.25
N LEU A 384 -15.86 11.14 1.29
CA LEU A 384 -17.17 10.55 1.57
C LEU A 384 -17.24 10.10 3.02
N LEU A 385 -18.43 10.17 3.60
CA LEU A 385 -18.77 9.51 4.85
C LEU A 385 -19.72 8.35 4.54
N VAL A 386 -19.24 7.14 4.77
CA VAL A 386 -20.01 5.90 4.59
C VAL A 386 -20.52 5.45 5.95
N ALA A 387 -21.84 5.45 6.12
CA ALA A 387 -22.51 5.03 7.33
C ALA A 387 -23.40 3.82 7.04
N VAL A 388 -23.61 3.00 8.07
CA VAL A 388 -24.36 1.75 7.96
C VAL A 388 -25.33 1.67 9.13
N ASP A 389 -26.59 1.34 8.84
CA ASP A 389 -27.55 0.89 9.86
C ASP A 389 -27.60 -0.66 9.89
N ASP A 390 -28.59 -1.28 10.52
CA ASP A 390 -28.68 -2.75 10.55
C ASP A 390 -28.89 -3.39 9.14
N SER A 391 -29.36 -2.65 8.13
CA SER A 391 -29.77 -3.22 6.82
C SER A 391 -29.42 -2.39 5.59
N ARG A 392 -28.88 -1.17 5.72
CA ARG A 392 -28.58 -0.27 4.61
C ARG A 392 -27.25 0.42 4.75
N VAL A 393 -26.67 0.73 3.59
CA VAL A 393 -25.50 1.59 3.44
C VAL A 393 -25.98 2.98 3.02
N TYR A 394 -25.41 4.03 3.62
CA TYR A 394 -25.63 5.44 3.28
C TYR A 394 -24.29 6.08 2.96
N VAL A 395 -24.23 6.84 1.88
CA VAL A 395 -23.02 7.56 1.47
C VAL A 395 -23.32 9.05 1.39
N PHE A 396 -22.62 9.81 2.21
CA PHE A 396 -22.72 11.25 2.29
C PHE A 396 -21.45 11.91 1.74
N ASN A 397 -21.59 13.14 1.26
CA ASN A 397 -20.47 14.05 1.14
C ASN A 397 -19.97 14.41 2.56
N ALA A 398 -18.72 14.08 2.89
CA ALA A 398 -18.13 14.37 4.20
C ALA A 398 -17.92 15.88 4.43
N ARG A 399 -17.99 16.69 3.36
CA ARG A 399 -17.95 18.15 3.40
C ARG A 399 -19.20 18.71 2.72
N PRO A 400 -20.37 18.67 3.38
CA PRO A 400 -21.61 19.11 2.77
C PRO A 400 -21.47 20.49 2.12
N GLY A 401 -21.85 20.62 0.84
CA GLY A 401 -21.81 21.87 0.05
C GLY A 401 -20.48 22.22 -0.56
N THR A 402 -19.56 21.26 -0.63
CA THR A 402 -18.47 21.32 -1.58
C THR A 402 -18.85 20.49 -2.79
N ASP A 403 -18.72 21.11 -3.94
CA ASP A 403 -18.73 20.47 -5.26
C ASP A 403 -17.57 19.45 -5.32
N LEU A 404 -17.90 18.17 -5.40
CA LEU A 404 -16.96 17.05 -5.34
C LEU A 404 -16.37 16.72 -6.72
N ASP A 405 -17.14 16.90 -7.78
CA ASP A 405 -16.77 16.53 -9.15
C ASP A 405 -16.35 17.72 -10.03
N GLY A 406 -16.55 18.95 -9.55
CA GLY A 406 -16.19 20.19 -10.20
C GLY A 406 -17.20 20.67 -11.25
N ASP A 407 -18.44 20.17 -11.24
CA ASP A 407 -19.45 20.52 -12.23
C ASP A 407 -20.21 21.83 -11.94
N GLY A 408 -19.94 22.44 -10.78
CA GLY A 408 -20.57 23.67 -10.29
C GLY A 408 -21.80 23.46 -9.41
N VAL A 409 -22.20 22.21 -9.14
CA VAL A 409 -23.31 21.84 -8.26
C VAL A 409 -22.76 21.28 -6.95
N ALA A 410 -23.11 21.92 -5.84
CA ALA A 410 -22.59 21.55 -4.53
C ALA A 410 -23.51 20.60 -3.72
N ASP A 411 -24.64 20.20 -4.30
CA ASP A 411 -25.65 19.28 -3.73
C ASP A 411 -25.60 17.99 -4.56
N GLU A 412 -24.90 16.98 -4.05
CA GLU A 412 -24.41 15.85 -4.84
C GLU A 412 -25.37 14.67 -4.73
N GLY A 413 -25.80 14.12 -5.86
CA GLY A 413 -26.71 12.96 -5.87
C GLY A 413 -28.15 13.31 -5.49
N ILE A 414 -28.57 13.11 -4.22
CA ILE A 414 -29.96 13.37 -3.80
C ILE A 414 -30.10 14.84 -3.41
N PRO A 415 -31.08 15.59 -3.95
CA PRO A 415 -31.29 16.98 -3.57
C PRO A 415 -31.84 17.07 -2.14
N ASP A 416 -30.97 17.18 -1.14
CA ASP A 416 -31.35 17.30 0.27
C ASP A 416 -30.81 18.59 0.89
N ARG A 417 -29.61 19.01 0.49
CA ARG A 417 -29.00 20.26 0.94
C ARG A 417 -29.73 21.46 0.38
N SER A 418 -30.11 21.43 -0.90
CA SER A 418 -30.95 22.45 -1.52
C SER A 418 -32.32 22.60 -0.83
N LEU A 419 -32.76 21.58 -0.10
CA LEU A 419 -33.97 21.55 0.71
C LEU A 419 -33.75 21.93 2.18
N GLY A 420 -32.53 22.35 2.56
CA GLY A 420 -32.20 22.86 3.89
C GLY A 420 -31.60 21.82 4.86
N MET A 421 -31.28 20.61 4.40
CA MET A 421 -30.61 19.61 5.22
C MET A 421 -29.14 20.00 5.48
N ARG A 422 -28.61 19.58 6.65
CA ARG A 422 -27.20 19.83 7.06
C ARG A 422 -26.23 18.74 6.59
N ALA A 423 -26.78 17.64 6.08
CA ALA A 423 -26.08 16.58 5.39
C ALA A 423 -26.28 16.75 3.87
N ASP A 424 -25.48 16.03 3.11
CA ASP A 424 -25.53 15.95 1.66
C ASP A 424 -25.43 14.45 1.32
N LEU A 425 -26.58 13.83 1.09
CA LEU A 425 -26.73 12.40 0.85
C LEU A 425 -26.62 12.09 -0.64
N ILE A 426 -25.58 11.36 -1.02
CA ILE A 426 -25.34 11.05 -2.42
C ILE A 426 -26.23 9.89 -2.87
N TRP A 427 -26.27 8.81 -2.07
CA TRP A 427 -27.12 7.65 -2.30
C TRP A 427 -27.24 6.77 -1.05
N HIS A 428 -28.23 5.89 -1.04
CA HIS A 428 -28.34 4.79 -0.08
C HIS A 428 -28.59 3.46 -0.81
N SER A 429 -28.29 2.31 -0.18
CA SER A 429 -28.60 1.01 -0.77
C SER A 429 -30.10 0.68 -0.64
N SER A 430 -30.56 -0.33 -1.38
CA SER A 430 -31.76 -1.07 -1.00
C SER A 430 -31.54 -1.80 0.34
N ALA A 431 -32.63 -2.27 0.96
CA ALA A 431 -32.53 -3.05 2.19
C ALA A 431 -31.82 -4.39 1.93
N LEU A 432 -30.80 -4.66 2.72
CA LEU A 432 -29.99 -5.88 2.73
C LEU A 432 -30.44 -6.82 3.85
N ASN A 433 -29.91 -8.04 3.84
CA ASN A 433 -30.17 -9.04 4.87
C ASN A 433 -29.37 -8.74 6.16
N GLY A 434 -29.97 -7.90 7.00
CA GLY A 434 -29.39 -7.41 8.26
C GLY A 434 -29.36 -8.43 9.41
N PRO A 435 -28.54 -8.20 10.47
CA PRO A 435 -27.57 -7.10 10.60
C PRO A 435 -26.44 -7.21 9.57
N ILE A 436 -25.90 -6.08 9.12
CA ILE A 436 -24.77 -6.01 8.19
C ILE A 436 -23.50 -5.50 8.88
N SER A 437 -22.33 -5.85 8.34
CA SER A 437 -21.05 -5.44 8.91
C SER A 437 -20.78 -3.93 8.78
N PRO A 438 -19.82 -3.37 9.54
CA PRO A 438 -19.21 -2.09 9.18
C PRO A 438 -18.70 -2.12 7.73
N PRO A 439 -18.70 -0.96 7.03
CA PRO A 439 -18.32 -0.89 5.63
C PRO A 439 -16.80 -1.02 5.48
N LEU A 440 -16.34 -1.87 4.56
CA LEU A 440 -14.98 -1.83 4.03
C LEU A 440 -14.97 -0.92 2.81
N CYS A 441 -14.29 0.21 2.89
CA CYS A 441 -14.09 1.10 1.74
C CYS A 441 -12.68 0.89 1.17
N VAL A 442 -12.61 0.61 -0.12
CA VAL A 442 -11.36 0.24 -0.80
C VAL A 442 -11.38 0.77 -2.23
N GLU A 443 -10.21 1.17 -2.71
CA GLU A 443 -10.00 1.46 -4.12
C GLU A 443 -9.38 0.24 -4.80
N VAL A 444 -10.13 -0.31 -5.76
CA VAL A 444 -9.79 -1.56 -6.45
C VAL A 444 -9.06 -1.20 -7.74
N PRO A 445 -7.77 -1.52 -7.89
CA PRO A 445 -6.97 -0.87 -8.92
C PRO A 445 -7.17 -1.43 -10.34
N SER A 446 -7.66 -2.66 -10.46
CA SER A 446 -7.78 -3.34 -11.75
C SER A 446 -8.89 -4.39 -11.77
N GLY A 447 -9.25 -4.83 -12.98
CA GLY A 447 -10.35 -5.76 -13.23
C GLY A 447 -11.62 -5.08 -13.74
N PRO A 448 -12.63 -5.85 -14.18
CA PRO A 448 -13.88 -5.32 -14.71
C PRO A 448 -14.65 -4.47 -13.70
N PHE A 449 -14.43 -4.67 -12.39
CA PHE A 449 -15.05 -3.90 -11.32
C PHE A 449 -14.09 -2.89 -10.67
N ALA A 450 -12.96 -2.55 -11.31
CA ALA A 450 -12.02 -1.56 -10.79
C ALA A 450 -12.71 -0.21 -10.44
N GLY A 451 -12.10 0.52 -9.50
CA GLY A 451 -12.60 1.78 -8.96
C GLY A 451 -12.90 1.71 -7.47
N GLU A 452 -13.56 2.73 -6.96
CA GLU A 452 -13.95 2.86 -5.56
C GLU A 452 -15.09 1.92 -5.22
N GLN A 453 -14.86 1.04 -4.24
CA GLN A 453 -15.85 0.08 -3.78
C GLN A 453 -16.12 0.20 -2.28
N ILE A 454 -17.36 -0.05 -1.91
CA ILE A 454 -17.83 -0.22 -0.54
C ILE A 454 -18.36 -1.64 -0.41
N LEU A 455 -17.75 -2.43 0.48
CA LEU A 455 -18.13 -3.82 0.72
C LEU A 455 -18.72 -3.95 2.12
N VAL A 456 -19.84 -4.67 2.23
CA VAL A 456 -20.45 -5.08 3.50
C VAL A 456 -20.74 -6.57 3.47
N GLN A 457 -20.72 -7.18 4.65
CA GLN A 457 -21.12 -8.57 4.85
C GLN A 457 -22.52 -8.62 5.46
N GLU A 458 -23.40 -9.42 4.87
CA GLU A 458 -24.74 -9.69 5.40
C GLU A 458 -24.73 -10.79 6.47
N ALA A 459 -25.83 -10.90 7.24
CA ALA A 459 -26.01 -11.88 8.31
C ALA A 459 -25.82 -13.34 7.86
N ASN A 460 -26.10 -13.63 6.58
CA ASN A 460 -25.92 -14.94 5.95
C ASN A 460 -24.52 -15.15 5.35
N GLY A 461 -23.58 -14.21 5.56
CA GLY A 461 -22.20 -14.27 5.07
C GLY A 461 -22.00 -13.82 3.62
N ARG A 462 -23.07 -13.42 2.91
CA ARG A 462 -22.97 -12.87 1.56
C ARG A 462 -22.24 -11.53 1.61
N ILE A 463 -21.26 -11.36 0.72
CA ILE A 463 -20.62 -10.06 0.49
C ILE A 463 -21.42 -9.31 -0.57
N VAL A 464 -21.73 -8.05 -0.28
CA VAL A 464 -22.38 -7.12 -1.20
C VAL A 464 -21.43 -5.95 -1.42
N ALA A 465 -21.08 -5.71 -2.67
CA ALA A 465 -20.23 -4.58 -3.05
C ALA A 465 -21.07 -3.51 -3.76
N PHE A 466 -20.76 -2.25 -3.50
CA PHE A 466 -21.33 -1.07 -4.17
C PHE A 466 -20.20 -0.22 -4.72
N ARG A 467 -20.47 0.51 -5.79
CA ARG A 467 -19.55 1.58 -6.22
C ARG A 467 -19.71 2.76 -5.25
N ALA A 468 -18.61 3.36 -4.80
CA ALA A 468 -18.68 4.48 -3.85
C ALA A 468 -19.38 5.71 -4.47
N LEU A 469 -19.13 5.97 -5.76
CA LEU A 469 -19.79 7.01 -6.56
C LEU A 469 -20.08 6.49 -7.94
N THR A 470 -21.21 6.85 -8.53
CA THR A 470 -21.47 6.60 -9.95
C THR A 470 -21.20 7.88 -10.70
N LEU A 471 -20.36 7.83 -11.72
CA LEU A 471 -20.04 8.96 -12.57
C LEU A 471 -20.68 8.77 -13.95
N ASP A 472 -21.19 9.85 -14.56
CA ASP A 472 -21.61 9.85 -15.96
C ASP A 472 -20.41 9.94 -16.92
N GLY A 473 -20.69 9.97 -18.24
CA GLY A 473 -19.64 10.07 -19.26
C GLY A 473 -18.86 11.40 -19.24
N ALA A 474 -19.35 12.41 -18.53
CA ALA A 474 -18.67 13.69 -18.30
C ALA A 474 -17.92 13.71 -16.95
N GLY A 475 -17.96 12.61 -16.18
CA GLY A 475 -17.30 12.52 -14.88
C GLY A 475 -18.12 13.08 -13.72
N ARG A 476 -19.42 13.37 -13.93
CA ARG A 476 -20.28 13.96 -12.91
C ARG A 476 -20.93 12.90 -12.03
N ILE A 477 -21.06 13.18 -10.74
CA ILE A 477 -21.74 12.31 -9.78
C ILE A 477 -23.22 12.23 -10.17
N VAL A 478 -23.68 11.01 -10.44
CA VAL A 478 -25.07 10.70 -10.74
C VAL A 478 -25.65 9.79 -9.67
N GLY A 479 -26.68 10.28 -8.99
CA GLY A 479 -27.33 9.58 -7.88
C GLY A 479 -28.85 9.52 -8.06
N SER A 480 -29.44 8.34 -7.82
CA SER A 480 -30.87 8.08 -7.95
C SER A 480 -31.45 7.42 -6.69
N GLY A 481 -31.15 7.95 -5.49
CA GLY A 481 -31.75 7.46 -4.24
C GLY A 481 -31.27 6.07 -3.80
N SER A 482 -31.62 5.02 -4.55
CA SER A 482 -31.33 3.62 -4.28
C SER A 482 -30.25 3.04 -5.20
N MET A 483 -29.05 2.85 -4.68
CA MET A 483 -27.92 2.25 -5.40
C MET A 483 -28.06 0.72 -5.49
N ALA A 484 -27.86 0.17 -6.70
CA ALA A 484 -27.82 -1.27 -6.92
C ALA A 484 -26.44 -1.85 -6.55
N PRO A 485 -26.36 -3.10 -6.06
CA PRO A 485 -25.08 -3.78 -5.87
C PRO A 485 -24.27 -3.85 -7.17
N LEU A 486 -22.98 -3.55 -7.07
CA LEU A 486 -22.01 -3.76 -8.14
C LEU A 486 -21.83 -5.25 -8.42
N TYR A 487 -21.72 -6.05 -7.36
CA TYR A 487 -21.74 -7.51 -7.41
C TYR A 487 -22.09 -8.08 -6.03
N THR A 488 -22.40 -9.38 -5.98
CA THR A 488 -22.57 -10.12 -4.73
C THR A 488 -21.83 -11.45 -4.78
N VAL A 489 -21.27 -11.88 -3.64
CA VAL A 489 -20.52 -13.13 -3.54
C VAL A 489 -21.07 -13.97 -2.40
N GLN A 490 -21.49 -15.20 -2.71
CA GLN A 490 -21.92 -16.16 -1.71
C GLN A 490 -20.72 -16.83 -1.04
N PRO A 491 -20.77 -17.07 0.28
CA PRO A 491 -19.70 -17.75 0.97
C PRO A 491 -19.49 -19.21 0.46
N PRO A 492 -18.26 -19.75 0.49
CA PRO A 492 -17.98 -21.15 0.14
C PRO A 492 -18.71 -22.13 1.05
N ASP A 493 -19.15 -23.30 0.57
CA ASP A 493 -19.74 -24.35 1.42
C ASP A 493 -21.01 -23.96 2.22
N GLY A 494 -21.73 -22.91 1.79
CA GLY A 494 -23.07 -22.55 2.30
C GLY A 494 -23.11 -21.32 3.21
N ALA A 495 -24.34 -20.89 3.54
CA ALA A 495 -24.61 -19.66 4.28
C ALA A 495 -23.96 -19.66 5.68
N SER A 496 -23.51 -18.47 6.09
CA SER A 496 -23.06 -18.21 7.46
C SER A 496 -24.25 -17.96 8.40
N VAL A 497 -23.99 -18.07 9.69
CA VAL A 497 -24.93 -17.75 10.76
C VAL A 497 -24.31 -16.68 11.65
N THR A 498 -25.08 -15.64 11.92
CA THR A 498 -24.72 -14.55 12.82
C THR A 498 -25.58 -14.62 14.06
N ASP A 499 -24.97 -14.79 15.24
CA ASP A 499 -25.68 -14.69 16.51
C ASP A 499 -25.96 -13.22 16.83
N THR A 500 -27.22 -12.82 16.75
CA THR A 500 -27.65 -11.44 16.96
C THR A 500 -28.02 -11.13 18.41
N SER A 501 -28.02 -12.15 19.29
CA SER A 501 -28.40 -12.05 20.70
C SER A 501 -27.26 -11.62 21.63
N VAL A 502 -26.03 -11.64 21.11
CA VAL A 502 -24.80 -11.37 21.85
C VAL A 502 -24.25 -9.97 21.56
N GLU A 503 -23.62 -9.35 22.55
CA GLU A 503 -22.98 -8.05 22.37
C GLU A 503 -21.78 -8.12 21.42
N GLY A 504 -21.53 -7.07 20.62
CA GLY A 504 -20.44 -7.04 19.64
C GLY A 504 -20.63 -8.09 18.55
N ARG A 505 -21.90 -8.41 18.25
CA ARG A 505 -22.30 -9.38 17.23
C ARG A 505 -21.66 -9.08 15.87
N GLY A 506 -21.46 -10.14 15.09
CA GLY A 506 -21.20 -9.99 13.66
C GLY A 506 -22.44 -9.49 12.90
N PRO A 507 -22.36 -9.42 11.57
CA PRO A 507 -21.21 -9.76 10.74
C PRO A 507 -20.04 -8.77 10.94
N TYR A 508 -18.82 -9.24 10.72
CA TYR A 508 -17.64 -8.40 10.87
C TYR A 508 -17.18 -7.87 9.51
N ALA A 509 -16.54 -6.70 9.50
CA ALA A 509 -16.08 -6.12 8.25
C ALA A 509 -15.01 -7.02 7.61
N PRO A 510 -15.05 -7.23 6.29
CA PRO A 510 -13.94 -7.87 5.57
C PRO A 510 -12.65 -7.06 5.70
N THR A 511 -11.51 -7.71 5.46
CA THR A 511 -10.18 -7.04 5.49
C THR A 511 -9.55 -7.08 4.10
N TYR A 512 -9.22 -5.91 3.55
CA TYR A 512 -8.47 -5.80 2.30
C TYR A 512 -6.96 -5.81 2.56
N HIS A 513 -6.22 -6.66 1.85
CA HIS A 513 -4.76 -6.70 1.91
C HIS A 513 -4.16 -7.19 0.58
N GLU A 514 -3.30 -6.37 -0.04
CA GLU A 514 -2.62 -6.66 -1.33
C GLU A 514 -3.58 -7.14 -2.43
N GLY A 515 -4.63 -6.36 -2.74
CA GLY A 515 -5.52 -6.67 -3.86
C GLY A 515 -6.61 -7.71 -3.58
N PHE A 516 -6.61 -8.34 -2.40
CA PHE A 516 -7.60 -9.36 -2.03
C PHE A 516 -8.37 -8.97 -0.77
N VAL A 517 -9.61 -9.46 -0.69
CA VAL A 517 -10.47 -9.29 0.48
C VAL A 517 -10.59 -10.61 1.22
N TYR A 518 -10.24 -10.59 2.50
CA TYR A 518 -10.32 -11.71 3.44
C TYR A 518 -11.57 -11.57 4.27
N VAL A 519 -12.42 -12.60 4.24
CA VAL A 519 -13.72 -12.62 4.92
C VAL A 519 -13.71 -13.71 5.98
N ALA A 520 -14.03 -13.34 7.22
CA ALA A 520 -14.20 -14.28 8.32
C ALA A 520 -15.68 -14.35 8.72
N ASP A 521 -16.23 -15.56 8.74
CA ASP A 521 -17.62 -15.80 9.10
C ASP A 521 -17.80 -17.11 9.86
N THR A 522 -19.02 -17.38 10.34
CA THR A 522 -19.32 -18.58 11.12
C THR A 522 -20.35 -19.43 10.38
N THR A 523 -20.07 -20.71 10.22
CA THR A 523 -21.00 -21.67 9.60
C THR A 523 -22.09 -22.11 10.58
N SER A 524 -23.12 -22.82 10.09
CA SER A 524 -24.29 -23.21 10.90
C SER A 524 -24.00 -24.14 12.09
N ASN A 525 -22.83 -24.78 12.14
CA ASN A 525 -22.41 -25.58 13.28
C ASN A 525 -21.42 -24.83 14.20
N ASN A 526 -21.42 -23.50 14.19
CA ASN A 526 -20.53 -22.68 15.05
C ASN A 526 -19.02 -22.87 14.75
N ALA A 527 -18.69 -23.36 13.54
CA ALA A 527 -17.31 -23.42 13.07
C ALA A 527 -16.97 -22.15 12.29
N GLY A 528 -15.85 -21.52 12.65
CA GLY A 528 -15.32 -20.37 11.95
C GLY A 528 -14.76 -20.75 10.59
N ARG A 529 -14.87 -19.82 9.64
CA ARG A 529 -14.41 -19.97 8.27
C ARG A 529 -13.73 -18.67 7.83
N LEU A 530 -12.57 -18.82 7.20
CA LEU A 530 -11.83 -17.75 6.53
C LEU A 530 -11.76 -18.05 5.04
N TRP A 531 -12.15 -17.11 4.20
CA TRP A 531 -12.11 -17.27 2.75
C TRP A 531 -11.69 -15.98 2.05
N VAL A 532 -11.34 -16.09 0.77
CA VAL A 532 -10.74 -14.99 -0.01
C VAL A 532 -11.56 -14.70 -1.26
N LEU A 533 -11.76 -13.43 -1.56
CA LEU A 533 -12.33 -12.96 -2.83
C LEU A 533 -11.43 -11.92 -3.49
N ASN A 534 -11.51 -11.86 -4.81
CA ASN A 534 -10.89 -10.82 -5.62
C ASN A 534 -11.95 -9.75 -5.93
N PRO A 535 -11.83 -8.53 -5.39
CA PRO A 535 -12.82 -7.47 -5.58
C PRO A 535 -12.78 -6.88 -7.00
N GLY A 536 -11.69 -7.06 -7.74
CA GLY A 536 -11.58 -6.64 -9.14
C GLY A 536 -12.42 -7.49 -10.09
N THR A 537 -12.59 -8.78 -9.79
CA THR A 537 -13.41 -9.72 -10.56
C THR A 537 -14.78 -10.00 -9.93
N GLY A 538 -14.99 -9.62 -8.66
CA GLY A 538 -16.22 -9.90 -7.93
C GLY A 538 -16.44 -11.40 -7.68
N ALA A 539 -15.35 -12.18 -7.61
CA ALA A 539 -15.40 -13.64 -7.49
C ALA A 539 -14.53 -14.15 -6.33
N LYS A 540 -14.88 -15.33 -5.81
CA LYS A 540 -14.02 -16.07 -4.88
C LYS A 540 -12.71 -16.43 -5.54
N VAL A 541 -11.63 -16.45 -4.77
CA VAL A 541 -10.37 -17.02 -5.23
C VAL A 541 -10.52 -18.54 -5.20
N SER A 542 -10.16 -19.21 -6.29
CA SER A 542 -10.28 -20.66 -6.42
C SER A 542 -9.15 -21.25 -7.26
N SER A 543 -8.82 -22.50 -6.99
CA SER A 543 -7.94 -23.33 -7.82
C SER A 543 -8.68 -24.62 -8.20
N ALA A 544 -8.38 -25.75 -7.55
CA ALA A 544 -9.19 -26.96 -7.61
C ALA A 544 -10.52 -26.79 -6.86
N ASN A 545 -10.51 -26.02 -5.77
CA ASN A 545 -11.69 -25.63 -4.98
C ASN A 545 -11.58 -24.16 -4.58
N ASP A 546 -12.65 -23.62 -4.00
CA ASP A 546 -12.64 -22.29 -3.36
C ASP A 546 -11.56 -22.24 -2.27
N TRP A 547 -10.87 -21.10 -2.16
CA TRP A 547 -9.85 -20.88 -1.14
C TRP A 547 -10.51 -20.60 0.20
N VAL A 548 -10.58 -21.64 1.04
CA VAL A 548 -11.28 -21.61 2.32
C VAL A 548 -10.54 -22.42 3.38
N ILE A 549 -10.38 -21.82 4.56
CA ILE A 549 -9.85 -22.47 5.77
C ILE A 549 -10.94 -22.48 6.83
N GLY A 550 -11.21 -23.67 7.37
CA GLY A 550 -12.34 -23.89 8.27
C GLY A 550 -13.66 -24.03 7.53
N LYS A 551 -14.42 -25.07 7.88
CA LYS A 551 -15.78 -25.31 7.39
C LYS A 551 -16.51 -26.27 8.31
N SER A 552 -17.81 -26.42 8.11
CA SER A 552 -18.65 -27.27 8.96
C SER A 552 -18.14 -28.71 9.06
N GLY A 553 -17.71 -29.31 7.95
CA GLY A 553 -17.16 -30.67 7.91
C GLY A 553 -15.70 -30.82 8.35
N SER A 554 -14.98 -29.71 8.59
CA SER A 554 -13.57 -29.70 9.04
C SER A 554 -13.31 -28.44 9.88
N PRO A 555 -13.84 -28.39 11.12
CA PRO A 555 -13.73 -27.22 11.96
C PRO A 555 -12.31 -27.07 12.50
N VAL A 556 -11.65 -25.95 12.16
CA VAL A 556 -10.31 -25.59 12.70
C VAL A 556 -10.33 -24.30 13.52
N MET A 557 -11.46 -23.60 13.51
CA MET A 557 -11.73 -22.35 14.23
C MET A 557 -13.12 -22.43 14.87
N PHE A 558 -13.33 -21.69 15.96
CA PHE A 558 -14.65 -21.57 16.59
C PHE A 558 -15.44 -20.41 15.97
N THR A 559 -16.59 -20.07 16.53
CA THR A 559 -17.40 -18.92 16.10
C THR A 559 -16.54 -17.67 16.00
N VAL A 560 -16.57 -16.99 14.86
CA VAL A 560 -15.75 -15.80 14.62
C VAL A 560 -16.18 -14.67 15.57
N GLY A 561 -15.19 -13.98 16.13
CA GLY A 561 -15.37 -12.91 17.12
C GLY A 561 -15.05 -11.50 16.62
N ALA A 562 -14.35 -11.36 15.50
CA ALA A 562 -13.99 -10.08 14.91
C ALA A 562 -13.53 -10.23 13.45
N SER A 563 -13.32 -9.09 12.77
CA SER A 563 -12.66 -9.04 11.45
C SER A 563 -11.27 -9.69 11.49
N PRO A 564 -10.87 -10.40 10.42
CA PRO A 564 -9.54 -11.01 10.37
C PRO A 564 -8.47 -9.93 10.29
N THR A 565 -7.31 -10.21 10.88
CA THR A 565 -6.12 -9.35 10.80
C THR A 565 -5.11 -10.01 9.88
N VAL A 566 -4.65 -9.32 8.84
CA VAL A 566 -3.75 -9.88 7.82
C VAL A 566 -2.50 -9.03 7.74
N GLY A 567 -1.35 -9.67 7.69
CA GLY A 567 -0.09 -8.97 7.51
C GLY A 567 1.10 -9.91 7.46
N TYR A 568 2.28 -9.33 7.45
CA TYR A 568 3.54 -10.07 7.42
C TYR A 568 4.19 -10.16 8.80
N ILE A 569 4.77 -11.32 9.10
CA ILE A 569 5.62 -11.56 10.26
C ILE A 569 7.02 -12.05 9.82
N PRO A 570 8.09 -11.71 10.55
CA PRO A 570 9.42 -12.23 10.24
C PRO A 570 9.51 -13.75 10.36
N ILE A 571 10.23 -14.41 9.44
CA ILE A 571 10.60 -15.82 9.58
C ILE A 571 11.72 -15.92 10.63
N ALA A 572 11.61 -16.88 11.57
CA ALA A 572 12.56 -17.05 12.68
C ALA A 572 13.86 -17.79 12.26
N ASP A 573 14.40 -17.51 11.08
CA ASP A 573 15.61 -18.15 10.54
C ASP A 573 16.73 -17.13 10.19
N ASN A 574 16.53 -15.86 10.53
CA ASN A 574 17.40 -14.73 10.17
C ASN A 574 17.65 -14.56 8.66
N SER A 575 16.85 -15.20 7.79
CA SER A 575 16.99 -15.08 6.33
C SER A 575 16.57 -13.70 5.80
N GLY A 576 15.84 -12.94 6.62
CA GLY A 576 15.18 -11.70 6.23
C GLY A 576 13.82 -11.92 5.55
N GLY A 577 13.43 -13.17 5.27
CA GLY A 577 12.11 -13.48 4.70
C GLY A 577 10.96 -13.26 5.69
N VAL A 578 9.74 -13.25 5.16
CA VAL A 578 8.50 -13.03 5.93
C VAL A 578 7.41 -14.01 5.54
N ASP A 579 6.59 -14.34 6.54
CA ASP A 579 5.35 -15.08 6.36
C ASP A 579 4.17 -14.13 6.30
N LYS A 580 3.32 -14.30 5.29
CA LYS A 580 2.00 -13.68 5.23
C LYS A 580 1.03 -14.54 6.05
N VAL A 581 0.41 -13.95 7.06
CA VAL A 581 -0.47 -14.66 8.00
C VAL A 581 -1.79 -13.92 8.17
N ALA A 582 -2.85 -14.69 8.44
CA ALA A 582 -4.12 -14.18 8.92
C ALA A 582 -4.37 -14.65 10.36
N TYR A 583 -4.71 -13.72 11.24
CA TYR A 583 -5.21 -13.99 12.57
C TYR A 583 -6.73 -13.88 12.58
N VAL A 584 -7.40 -14.97 12.93
CA VAL A 584 -8.84 -15.02 13.10
C VAL A 584 -9.15 -15.14 14.59
N VAL A 585 -9.87 -14.14 15.10
CA VAL A 585 -10.36 -14.13 16.47
C VAL A 585 -11.62 -14.96 16.55
N SER A 586 -11.70 -15.85 17.53
CA SER A 586 -12.88 -16.64 17.83
C SER A 586 -13.47 -16.31 19.19
N ARG A 587 -14.80 -16.32 19.26
CA ARG A 587 -15.59 -16.29 20.47
C ARG A 587 -15.58 -17.65 21.16
N PRO A 588 -15.85 -17.69 22.48
CA PRO A 588 -16.12 -18.95 23.15
C PRO A 588 -17.38 -19.58 22.56
N ASN A 589 -17.32 -20.89 22.32
CA ASN A 589 -18.51 -21.66 21.99
C ASN A 589 -19.11 -22.26 23.28
N PRO A 590 -20.45 -22.40 23.37
CA PRO A 590 -21.11 -23.07 24.49
C PRO A 590 -20.51 -24.45 24.75
N ALA A 591 -20.55 -24.92 26.00
CA ALA A 591 -19.93 -26.19 26.39
C ALA A 591 -20.45 -27.40 25.58
N ASN A 592 -21.69 -27.32 25.10
CA ASN A 592 -22.38 -28.34 24.30
C ASN A 592 -22.32 -28.10 22.78
N ALA A 593 -21.58 -27.10 22.30
CA ALA A 593 -21.39 -26.83 20.87
C ALA A 593 -20.17 -27.58 20.32
N THR A 594 -20.17 -27.87 19.01
CA THR A 594 -19.02 -28.50 18.32
C THR A 594 -18.60 -27.60 17.16
N PRO A 595 -17.39 -27.02 17.18
CA PRO A 595 -16.31 -27.21 18.15
C PRO A 595 -16.56 -26.49 19.50
N THR A 596 -16.03 -27.01 20.61
CA THR A 596 -16.14 -26.42 21.97
C THR A 596 -14.82 -25.81 22.40
N GLY A 597 -14.85 -24.63 23.02
CA GLY A 597 -13.65 -23.98 23.55
C GLY A 597 -13.90 -22.58 24.09
N THR A 598 -12.88 -22.00 24.72
CA THR A 598 -12.87 -20.59 25.14
C THR A 598 -12.52 -19.68 23.96
N ALA A 599 -12.55 -18.37 24.17
CA ALA A 599 -12.11 -17.41 23.16
C ALA A 599 -10.67 -17.73 22.70
N SER A 600 -10.42 -17.60 21.39
CA SER A 600 -9.14 -17.99 20.82
C SER A 600 -8.69 -17.08 19.68
N VAL A 601 -7.41 -17.18 19.35
CA VAL A 601 -6.83 -16.63 18.12
C VAL A 601 -6.22 -17.78 17.33
N THR A 602 -6.63 -17.92 16.07
CA THR A 602 -6.08 -18.90 15.14
C THR A 602 -5.17 -18.19 14.15
N SER A 603 -3.92 -18.64 14.05
CA SER A 603 -2.95 -18.15 13.05
C SER A 603 -2.97 -19.06 11.83
N ILE A 604 -3.19 -18.47 10.65
CA ILE A 604 -3.34 -19.17 9.37
C ILE A 604 -2.27 -18.66 8.40
N TRP A 605 -1.55 -19.59 7.79
CA TRP A 605 -0.49 -19.30 6.83
C TRP A 605 -1.06 -19.08 5.42
N ILE A 606 -0.77 -17.91 4.84
CA ILE A 606 -1.19 -17.54 3.49
C ILE A 606 -0.06 -17.77 2.48
N GLY A 607 1.19 -17.54 2.85
CA GLY A 607 2.34 -17.64 1.94
C GLY A 607 3.58 -17.01 2.53
N ALA A 608 4.63 -16.88 1.72
CA ALA A 608 5.89 -16.28 2.14
C ALA A 608 6.50 -15.39 1.05
N LYS A 609 7.27 -14.38 1.47
CA LYS A 609 8.12 -13.54 0.60
C LYS A 609 9.56 -13.60 1.09
N GLY A 610 10.50 -13.68 0.16
CA GLY A 610 11.92 -13.77 0.43
C GLY A 610 12.30 -15.02 1.22
N GLU A 611 11.52 -16.11 1.14
CA GLU A 611 11.79 -17.32 1.90
C GLU A 611 13.11 -17.95 1.44
N LYS A 612 13.98 -18.29 2.40
CA LYS A 612 15.06 -19.25 2.16
C LYS A 612 14.45 -20.67 2.17
N PRO A 613 14.54 -21.43 1.08
CA PRO A 613 13.97 -22.77 1.04
C PRO A 613 14.67 -23.71 2.02
N VAL A 614 13.96 -24.76 2.44
CA VAL A 614 14.48 -25.82 3.32
C VAL A 614 15.70 -26.51 2.68
N ALA A 615 15.60 -26.77 1.38
CA ALA A 615 16.68 -27.32 0.57
C ALA A 615 16.48 -26.96 -0.90
N PHE A 616 17.57 -26.94 -1.66
CA PHE A 616 17.52 -26.89 -3.11
C PHE A 616 18.67 -27.72 -3.70
N GLN A 617 18.46 -28.26 -4.91
CA GLN A 617 19.47 -29.06 -5.61
C GLN A 617 19.28 -28.99 -7.12
N VAL A 618 20.37 -29.11 -7.86
CA VAL A 618 20.31 -29.31 -9.32
C VAL A 618 20.12 -30.81 -9.60
N ALA A 619 18.99 -31.16 -10.19
CA ALA A 619 18.64 -32.54 -10.52
C ALA A 619 18.89 -32.82 -12.01
N GLY A 620 19.75 -33.79 -12.29
CA GLY A 620 20.02 -34.27 -13.66
C GLY A 620 20.59 -33.21 -14.61
N GLY A 621 21.09 -32.08 -14.11
CA GLY A 621 21.58 -30.96 -14.92
C GLY A 621 20.51 -30.20 -15.70
N THR A 622 19.22 -30.55 -15.54
CA THR A 622 18.11 -29.98 -16.32
C THR A 622 17.10 -29.25 -15.46
N GLN A 623 17.15 -29.41 -14.15
CA GLN A 623 16.17 -28.83 -13.24
C GLN A 623 16.82 -28.33 -11.96
N LEU A 624 16.39 -27.18 -11.46
CA LEU A 624 16.59 -26.76 -10.08
C LEU A 624 15.36 -27.17 -9.27
N ARG A 625 15.53 -28.11 -8.33
CA ARG A 625 14.48 -28.52 -7.40
C ARG A 625 14.61 -27.72 -6.11
N VAL A 626 13.51 -27.14 -5.65
CA VAL A 626 13.45 -26.28 -4.47
C VAL A 626 12.35 -26.78 -3.54
N THR A 627 12.73 -27.10 -2.30
CA THR A 627 11.82 -27.55 -1.24
C THR A 627 11.47 -26.37 -0.35
N LEU A 628 10.22 -25.91 -0.43
CA LEU A 628 9.70 -24.81 0.37
C LEU A 628 9.37 -25.28 1.80
N ARG A 629 9.30 -24.36 2.78
CA ARG A 629 8.86 -24.69 4.15
C ARG A 629 7.45 -25.25 4.19
N CYS A 630 6.57 -24.81 3.29
CA CYS A 630 5.19 -25.31 3.21
C CYS A 630 5.11 -26.82 2.92
N SER A 631 6.16 -27.40 2.31
CA SER A 631 6.26 -28.86 2.10
C SER A 631 6.27 -29.65 3.41
N GLN A 632 6.83 -29.11 4.49
CA GLN A 632 6.87 -29.76 5.81
C GLN A 632 5.48 -29.93 6.43
N LYS A 633 4.50 -29.17 5.93
CA LYS A 633 3.08 -29.26 6.29
C LYS A 633 2.25 -29.95 5.18
N GLY A 634 2.87 -30.47 4.12
CA GLY A 634 2.16 -31.05 2.98
C GLY A 634 1.27 -30.04 2.24
N LEU A 635 1.65 -28.76 2.27
CA LEU A 635 0.95 -27.67 1.59
C LEU A 635 1.58 -27.41 0.23
N SER A 636 0.73 -27.06 -0.75
CA SER A 636 1.16 -26.73 -2.10
C SER A 636 1.28 -25.22 -2.30
N ALA A 637 2.24 -24.79 -3.12
CA ALA A 637 2.26 -23.42 -3.64
C ALA A 637 1.27 -23.28 -4.81
N TYR A 638 0.67 -22.10 -4.95
CA TYR A 638 -0.23 -21.78 -6.06
C TYR A 638 0.57 -21.43 -7.32
N LEU A 639 0.32 -22.17 -8.41
CA LEU A 639 0.98 -22.00 -9.71
C LEU A 639 -0.04 -21.63 -10.80
N PRO A 640 -0.51 -20.37 -10.84
CA PRO A 640 -1.55 -19.91 -11.79
C PRO A 640 -1.08 -19.73 -13.24
N GLY A 641 0.23 -19.87 -13.51
CA GLY A 641 0.84 -19.42 -14.76
C GLY A 641 1.30 -17.96 -14.69
N ALA A 642 1.78 -17.43 -15.83
CA ALA A 642 2.44 -16.13 -15.89
C ALA A 642 1.47 -14.95 -15.67
N GLY A 643 1.98 -13.89 -15.03
CA GLY A 643 1.30 -12.59 -14.91
C GLY A 643 0.24 -12.49 -13.81
N ASN A 644 0.17 -13.48 -12.91
CA ASN A 644 -0.76 -13.47 -11.77
C ASN A 644 0.00 -13.12 -10.49
N ALA A 645 -0.46 -12.09 -9.77
CA ALA A 645 0.21 -11.54 -8.59
C ALA A 645 0.39 -12.53 -7.42
N LEU A 646 -0.38 -13.62 -7.38
CA LEU A 646 -0.24 -14.69 -6.37
C LEU A 646 0.76 -15.78 -6.78
N GLY A 647 1.25 -15.73 -8.02
CA GLY A 647 2.21 -16.69 -8.56
C GLY A 647 3.57 -16.63 -7.88
N VAL A 648 4.46 -17.53 -8.28
CA VAL A 648 5.79 -17.64 -7.69
C VAL A 648 6.76 -16.61 -8.27
N ARG A 649 7.73 -16.21 -7.45
CA ARG A 649 8.93 -15.47 -7.87
C ARG A 649 10.17 -16.19 -7.38
N LEU A 650 11.03 -16.62 -8.30
CA LEU A 650 12.36 -17.12 -8.00
C LEU A 650 13.38 -15.97 -8.06
N THR A 651 14.20 -15.83 -7.02
CA THR A 651 15.38 -14.96 -7.04
C THR A 651 16.61 -15.78 -6.69
N LEU A 652 17.66 -15.69 -7.52
CA LEU A 652 18.99 -16.17 -7.17
C LEU A 652 19.84 -15.01 -6.65
N VAL A 653 20.63 -15.28 -5.63
CA VAL A 653 21.63 -14.37 -5.08
C VAL A 653 23.00 -15.01 -5.14
N ASP A 654 24.04 -14.24 -5.40
CA ASP A 654 25.41 -14.70 -5.30
C ASP A 654 25.74 -15.01 -3.83
N ALA A 655 26.27 -16.20 -3.55
CA ALA A 655 26.54 -16.63 -2.18
C ALA A 655 27.70 -15.87 -1.51
N ALA A 656 28.63 -15.30 -2.31
CA ALA A 656 29.78 -14.57 -1.81
C ALA A 656 29.48 -13.08 -1.60
N THR A 657 28.74 -12.44 -2.52
CA THR A 657 28.45 -10.99 -2.44
C THR A 657 27.07 -10.68 -1.88
N GLY A 658 26.11 -11.61 -1.95
CA GLY A 658 24.70 -11.37 -1.61
C GLY A 658 23.93 -10.58 -2.68
N ASP A 659 24.58 -10.22 -3.79
CA ASP A 659 23.94 -9.48 -4.88
C ASP A 659 22.96 -10.38 -5.65
N PRO A 660 21.81 -9.86 -6.08
CA PRO A 660 20.87 -10.64 -6.86
C PRO A 660 21.40 -10.83 -8.29
N TYR A 661 21.12 -12.01 -8.86
CA TYR A 661 21.42 -12.28 -10.26
C TYR A 661 20.67 -11.30 -11.16
N THR A 662 21.35 -10.79 -12.18
CA THR A 662 20.76 -9.89 -13.18
C THR A 662 19.73 -10.62 -14.06
N PRO A 663 18.81 -9.89 -14.73
CA PRO A 663 17.90 -10.49 -15.70
C PRO A 663 18.58 -11.38 -16.74
N ALA A 664 19.73 -10.95 -17.26
CA ALA A 664 20.50 -11.70 -18.25
C ALA A 664 21.10 -12.98 -17.67
N GLN A 665 21.60 -12.96 -16.42
CA GLN A 665 22.09 -14.16 -15.74
C GLN A 665 20.95 -15.16 -15.48
N MET A 666 19.78 -14.68 -15.04
CA MET A 666 18.61 -15.53 -14.85
C MET A 666 18.15 -16.15 -16.18
N ASP A 667 18.07 -15.36 -17.26
CA ASP A 667 17.69 -15.86 -18.58
C ASP A 667 18.73 -16.83 -19.15
N ALA A 668 20.03 -16.65 -18.89
CA ALA A 668 21.04 -17.63 -19.31
C ALA A 668 20.84 -19.02 -18.67
N ILE A 669 20.20 -19.09 -17.50
CA ILE A 669 20.09 -20.32 -16.70
C ILE A 669 18.74 -21.00 -16.87
N PHE A 670 17.62 -20.26 -16.82
CA PHE A 670 16.29 -20.85 -16.73
C PHE A 670 15.51 -20.78 -18.03
N ASP A 671 14.72 -21.82 -18.31
CA ASP A 671 13.83 -21.87 -19.48
C ASP A 671 12.41 -21.31 -19.22
N GLY A 672 12.14 -20.93 -17.95
CA GLY A 672 10.85 -20.40 -17.52
C GLY A 672 9.85 -21.39 -16.98
N THR A 673 10.09 -22.69 -17.17
CA THR A 673 9.15 -23.72 -16.73
C THR A 673 9.19 -23.84 -15.21
N VAL A 674 8.01 -23.91 -14.62
CA VAL A 674 7.83 -24.22 -13.20
C VAL A 674 6.75 -25.28 -13.06
N SER A 675 7.04 -26.29 -12.26
CA SER A 675 6.09 -27.35 -11.90
C SER A 675 6.23 -27.69 -10.43
N GLN A 676 5.26 -28.40 -9.88
CA GLN A 676 5.27 -28.86 -8.50
C GLN A 676 5.23 -30.39 -8.50
N ILE A 677 6.33 -31.01 -8.08
CA ILE A 677 6.52 -32.48 -8.12
C ILE A 677 5.73 -33.14 -6.97
N ALA A 678 5.69 -32.47 -5.82
CA ALA A 678 4.94 -32.83 -4.63
C ALA A 678 4.55 -31.53 -3.89
N PRO A 679 3.61 -31.55 -2.93
CA PRO A 679 3.24 -30.35 -2.18
C PRO A 679 4.47 -29.62 -1.62
N GLY A 680 4.68 -28.38 -2.06
CA GLY A 680 5.78 -27.50 -1.66
C GLY A 680 7.15 -27.85 -2.25
N LEU A 681 7.24 -28.85 -3.14
CA LEU A 681 8.46 -29.20 -3.88
C LEU A 681 8.35 -28.70 -5.33
N LEU A 682 8.97 -27.56 -5.60
CA LEU A 682 8.98 -26.93 -6.91
C LEU A 682 10.16 -27.41 -7.77
N SER A 683 9.94 -27.50 -9.08
CA SER A 683 10.96 -27.78 -10.09
C SER A 683 10.96 -26.67 -11.12
N PHE A 684 12.11 -26.01 -11.25
CA PHE A 684 12.37 -24.97 -12.23
C PHE A 684 13.24 -25.53 -13.35
N GLY A 685 12.81 -25.40 -14.61
CA GLY A 685 13.58 -25.91 -15.75
C GLY A 685 14.81 -25.06 -16.05
N LEU A 686 15.92 -25.74 -16.34
CA LEU A 686 17.18 -25.13 -16.76
C LEU A 686 17.31 -25.23 -18.27
N LYS A 687 17.85 -24.18 -18.90
CA LYS A 687 18.22 -24.23 -20.32
C LYS A 687 19.26 -25.32 -20.55
N SER A 688 19.20 -25.97 -21.72
CA SER A 688 20.17 -27.00 -22.11
C SER A 688 21.60 -26.44 -22.07
N GLY A 689 22.49 -27.11 -21.33
CA GLY A 689 23.88 -26.69 -21.18
C GLY A 689 24.11 -25.57 -20.15
N ALA A 690 23.06 -25.09 -19.46
CA ALA A 690 23.23 -24.17 -18.33
C ALA A 690 23.99 -24.86 -17.19
N SER A 691 24.97 -24.16 -16.62
CA SER A 691 25.66 -24.58 -15.41
C SER A 691 25.18 -23.73 -14.24
N LEU A 692 24.66 -24.38 -13.20
CA LEU A 692 24.28 -23.75 -11.95
C LEU A 692 25.00 -24.50 -10.82
N ASP A 693 26.00 -23.88 -10.21
CA ASP A 693 26.65 -24.42 -9.02
C ASP A 693 25.81 -24.08 -7.79
N PRO A 694 25.20 -25.08 -7.11
CA PRO A 694 24.38 -24.83 -5.93
C PRO A 694 25.18 -24.24 -4.75
N ASN A 695 26.52 -24.32 -4.74
CA ASN A 695 27.35 -23.75 -3.68
C ASN A 695 27.67 -22.26 -3.92
N ALA A 696 27.56 -21.80 -5.17
CA ALA A 696 27.81 -20.41 -5.54
C ALA A 696 26.56 -19.52 -5.44
N VAL A 697 25.39 -20.12 -5.19
CA VAL A 697 24.10 -19.42 -5.20
C VAL A 697 23.30 -19.60 -3.91
N GLY A 698 22.63 -18.53 -3.50
CA GLY A 698 21.48 -18.60 -2.61
C GLY A 698 20.18 -18.55 -3.40
N VAL A 699 19.17 -19.30 -2.94
CA VAL A 699 17.81 -19.27 -3.50
C VAL A 699 16.88 -18.50 -2.56
N ARG A 700 16.03 -17.65 -3.13
CA ARG A 700 14.91 -17.00 -2.44
C ARG A 700 13.63 -17.19 -3.26
N VAL A 701 12.52 -17.45 -2.58
CA VAL A 701 11.23 -17.70 -3.22
C VAL A 701 10.12 -16.88 -2.57
N ASP A 702 9.32 -16.21 -3.40
CA ASP A 702 8.03 -15.67 -3.01
C ASP A 702 6.94 -16.62 -3.52
N TYR A 703 5.97 -16.96 -2.68
CA TYR A 703 4.85 -17.84 -3.07
C TYR A 703 3.62 -17.61 -2.21
N THR A 704 2.47 -17.95 -2.77
CA THR A 704 1.19 -18.07 -2.05
C THR A 704 0.84 -19.54 -1.88
N ILE A 705 0.32 -19.93 -0.72
CA ILE A 705 -0.17 -21.29 -0.47
C ILE A 705 -1.51 -21.45 -1.17
N ASP A 706 -1.67 -22.57 -1.88
CA ASP A 706 -2.91 -22.90 -2.56
C ASP A 706 -3.92 -23.50 -1.58
N TRP A 707 -4.84 -22.66 -1.08
CA TRP A 707 -5.90 -23.09 -0.16
C TRP A 707 -7.01 -23.92 -0.81
N GLY A 708 -7.07 -23.97 -2.15
CA GLY A 708 -8.05 -24.80 -2.85
C GLY A 708 -7.67 -26.29 -2.89
N GLN A 709 -6.50 -26.68 -2.38
CA GLN A 709 -6.08 -28.07 -2.25
C GLN A 709 -6.68 -28.74 -1.01
N ALA A 710 -7.03 -30.02 -1.11
CA ALA A 710 -7.69 -30.76 -0.03
C ALA A 710 -6.86 -30.81 1.28
N SER A 711 -5.53 -30.75 1.19
CA SER A 711 -4.64 -30.75 2.36
C SER A 711 -4.59 -29.41 3.09
N ALA A 712 -5.11 -28.32 2.53
CA ALA A 712 -4.88 -26.97 3.04
C ALA A 712 -5.58 -26.68 4.38
N SER A 713 -6.84 -27.11 4.56
CA SER A 713 -7.68 -26.58 5.65
C SER A 713 -7.13 -26.80 7.06
N ALA A 714 -6.56 -27.97 7.36
CA ALA A 714 -5.91 -28.20 8.66
C ALA A 714 -4.44 -27.79 8.67
N ASN A 715 -3.73 -28.01 7.57
CA ASN A 715 -2.26 -27.86 7.55
C ASN A 715 -1.81 -26.41 7.42
N ALA A 716 -2.66 -25.51 6.90
CA ALA A 716 -2.37 -24.08 6.84
C ALA A 716 -2.50 -23.39 8.22
N VAL A 717 -3.13 -24.04 9.21
CA VAL A 717 -3.18 -23.52 10.57
C VAL A 717 -1.81 -23.69 11.23
N ARG A 718 -1.19 -22.57 11.59
CA ARG A 718 0.13 -22.52 12.23
C ARG A 718 0.04 -22.81 13.72
N GLY A 719 -1.02 -22.30 14.36
CA GLY A 719 -1.25 -22.48 15.79
C GLY A 719 -2.57 -21.87 16.25
N ASN A 720 -2.98 -22.26 17.45
CA ASN A 720 -4.15 -21.73 18.15
C ASN A 720 -3.73 -21.26 19.54
N LEU A 721 -4.12 -20.04 19.89
CA LEU A 721 -3.97 -19.49 21.23
C LEU A 721 -5.35 -19.45 21.90
N PHE A 722 -5.54 -20.22 22.97
CA PHE A 722 -6.77 -20.20 23.76
C PHE A 722 -6.58 -19.33 24.99
N LEU A 723 -7.52 -18.40 25.22
CA LEU A 723 -7.49 -17.54 26.38
C LEU A 723 -8.24 -18.21 27.54
N PRO A 724 -7.73 -18.12 28.78
CA PRO A 724 -8.36 -18.74 29.93
C PRO A 724 -9.66 -18.01 30.28
N ASP A 725 -10.71 -18.79 30.57
CA ASP A 725 -11.99 -18.26 31.04
C ASP A 725 -12.57 -19.18 32.13
N ASP A 726 -13.60 -18.70 32.82
CA ASP A 726 -14.33 -19.49 33.80
C ASP A 726 -15.35 -20.45 33.14
N SER A 727 -16.08 -21.20 33.97
CA SER A 727 -17.09 -22.16 33.50
C SER A 727 -18.26 -21.51 32.75
N THR A 728 -18.47 -20.20 32.91
CA THR A 728 -19.53 -19.44 32.22
C THR A 728 -19.12 -19.05 30.81
N ARG A 729 -17.81 -19.06 30.50
CA ARG A 729 -17.24 -18.70 29.21
C ARG A 729 -17.76 -17.36 28.66
N SER A 730 -17.91 -16.37 29.55
CA SER A 730 -18.53 -15.08 29.24
C SER A 730 -17.54 -14.04 28.69
N ARG A 731 -16.22 -14.30 28.77
CA ARG A 731 -15.20 -13.37 28.29
C ARG A 731 -14.91 -13.62 26.82
N ARG A 732 -14.69 -12.53 26.10
CA ARG A 732 -14.34 -12.53 24.68
C ARG A 732 -13.17 -11.61 24.42
N ILE A 733 -12.56 -11.80 23.26
CA ILE A 733 -11.70 -10.77 22.69
C ILE A 733 -12.66 -9.67 22.18
N LEU A 734 -12.47 -8.44 22.64
CA LEU A 734 -13.47 -7.38 22.44
C LEU A 734 -13.54 -6.91 20.97
N ASP A 735 -12.47 -7.11 20.20
CA ASP A 735 -12.31 -6.69 18.81
C ASP A 735 -11.33 -7.62 18.05
N GLY A 736 -10.83 -7.19 16.90
CA GLY A 736 -9.69 -7.82 16.20
C GLY A 736 -8.36 -7.62 16.92
N VAL A 737 -7.38 -8.41 16.52
CA VAL A 737 -5.99 -8.34 17.00
C VAL A 737 -5.25 -7.20 16.30
N ALA A 738 -4.43 -6.43 17.02
CA ALA A 738 -3.53 -5.46 16.38
C ALA A 738 -2.17 -6.10 16.14
N LEU A 739 -1.73 -6.20 14.89
CA LEU A 739 -0.48 -6.86 14.49
C LEU A 739 0.67 -5.85 14.32
N GLY A 740 1.62 -5.90 15.23
CA GLY A 740 2.90 -5.22 15.11
C GLY A 740 3.83 -5.85 14.06
N PRO A 741 4.85 -5.11 13.60
CA PRO A 741 5.76 -5.55 12.53
C PRO A 741 6.65 -6.74 12.88
N GLU A 742 7.00 -6.89 14.16
CA GLU A 742 7.93 -7.92 14.63
C GLU A 742 7.24 -9.27 14.91
N GLY A 743 6.02 -9.46 14.39
CA GLY A 743 5.15 -10.58 14.72
C GLY A 743 4.55 -10.52 16.13
N ILE A 744 4.64 -9.36 16.79
CA ILE A 744 3.99 -9.13 18.09
C ILE A 744 2.56 -8.68 17.83
N PHE A 745 1.60 -9.36 18.41
CA PHE A 745 0.21 -9.00 18.29
C PHE A 745 -0.43 -8.71 19.65
N TYR A 746 -1.28 -7.68 19.66
CA TYR A 746 -1.94 -7.17 20.86
C TYR A 746 -3.43 -7.47 20.81
N LEU A 747 -3.99 -7.87 21.93
CA LEU A 747 -5.43 -8.13 22.05
C LEU A 747 -5.96 -7.71 23.42
N THR A 748 -7.22 -7.29 23.45
CA THR A 748 -7.94 -6.99 24.69
C THR A 748 -8.96 -8.08 24.94
N PHE A 749 -8.92 -8.68 26.12
CA PHE A 749 -9.78 -9.79 26.52
C PHE A 749 -10.54 -9.44 27.79
N GLY A 750 -11.86 -9.62 27.77
CA GLY A 750 -12.72 -9.31 28.91
C GLY A 750 -14.20 -9.44 28.55
N ASN A 751 -15.04 -8.81 29.36
CA ASN A 751 -16.44 -8.57 29.06
C ASN A 751 -16.69 -7.05 29.06
N SER A 752 -17.71 -6.62 28.33
CA SER A 752 -18.06 -5.20 28.16
C SER A 752 -18.48 -4.48 29.44
N GLN A 753 -18.88 -5.23 30.46
CA GLN A 753 -19.36 -4.71 31.74
C GLN A 753 -18.38 -4.92 32.91
N GLY A 754 -17.17 -5.45 32.67
CA GLY A 754 -16.20 -5.78 33.73
C GLY A 754 -14.75 -5.47 33.36
N ALA A 755 -13.81 -5.91 34.21
CA ALA A 755 -12.39 -5.68 34.02
C ALA A 755 -11.85 -6.47 32.82
N GLY A 756 -11.04 -5.83 31.97
CA GLY A 756 -10.35 -6.45 30.85
C GLY A 756 -8.83 -6.53 31.05
N SER A 757 -8.20 -7.41 30.30
CA SER A 757 -6.74 -7.57 30.25
C SER A 757 -6.23 -7.28 28.84
N LEU A 758 -5.12 -6.55 28.76
CA LEU A 758 -4.34 -6.40 27.53
C LEU A 758 -3.27 -7.50 27.49
N PHE A 759 -3.22 -8.25 26.40
CA PHE A 759 -2.17 -9.22 26.15
C PHE A 759 -1.31 -8.79 24.95
N ALA A 760 -0.02 -9.15 25.00
CA ALA A 760 0.92 -9.04 23.90
C ALA A 760 1.61 -10.39 23.72
N PHE A 761 1.47 -10.97 22.53
CA PHE A 761 2.10 -12.25 22.18
C PHE A 761 3.02 -12.04 20.99
N ARG A 762 4.14 -12.75 20.93
CA ARG A 762 5.00 -12.78 19.75
C ARG A 762 4.85 -14.14 19.08
N GLU A 763 4.33 -14.17 17.86
CA GLU A 763 4.45 -15.37 17.03
C GLU A 763 5.87 -15.44 16.48
N GLN A 764 6.51 -16.60 16.63
CA GLN A 764 7.80 -16.89 16.01
C GLN A 764 7.56 -17.81 14.80
N GLY A 765 8.12 -17.39 13.67
CA GLY A 765 7.96 -17.95 12.33
C GLY A 765 8.34 -19.40 12.17
#